data_AF-A0A7Y0PCR9-F1
#
_entry.id   AF-A0A7Y0PCR9-F1
#
_cell.length_a   1.000
_cell.length_b   1.000
_cell.length_c   1.000
_cell.angle_alpha   90.00
_cell.angle_beta   90.00
_cell.angle_gamma   90.00
#
_symmetry.space_group_name_H-M   'P 1'
#
loop_
_entity.id
_entity.type
_entity.pdbx_description
1 polymer ?
#
loop_
_entity_poly.entity_id
_entity_poly.type
_entity_poly.pdbx_seq_one_letter_code
_entity_poly.pdbx_strand_id
1 'polypeptide(L)'
;MDSFEYTAQPARVIFGAGVLANLRDEVERLGGTRVLILAGKHSAAIADRAAELLGTLAVARFLEVTMHTPVEVTDRAAEVVRANSVDFLVSIGGGSATNLGKALVSRTGLRQIAVPTTYAGSEVTPMLGETADGVKTTRRDPALVPRTVIYDVELTTALPAGLSAASGINAMAHAVEALYSPQANPIVDGYAVEAITRLGRALPRIAERPDDLDARSDALVGAWLGGMCLASVQMGLHHKLGHVLGGSYGLPHAETHAVLLPHVMAYNAPGAPEAMARIATALGVTDAPTGVYDLVTRLGAPTSLARIGFDEAYVPQVAAQASTKPYPNPRELTTDGVVALLEEAWRGERPKPYVDRPDISWLADEVVATFAKSPNPRVGALLSDLVRRLHGFVADNDLTEAEWLFAIDFLTRTGQMSDDKRQEFVLLSDTLGVSSAVDLLTNSRSPETTPSAVLGPFYVPGPPPMSSGSDIAKGMHGTPLWADIRITDLDERPVPGAVVDVWQSNEDGFYDVQLPDLEGPVLRARMHTDDDGRLFFWSILPKHYPIPSDGPVGQMLTATGRHAYRAPHLHFMIQAPGFRRLVTQLFVKGGPYLDSDAVFGVKEELIVDFPEQTGPAPDGRDVGGSWRRVDFTFRIAPQ
;
A
#
# COMPACT_ATOMS: atom_id res chain seq x y z
N MET A 1 -20.30 -34.52 -5.33
CA MET A 1 -18.95 -34.73 -5.90
C MET A 1 -18.99 -34.16 -7.28
N ASP A 2 -18.22 -33.11 -7.51
CA ASP A 2 -18.06 -32.56 -8.85
C ASP A 2 -17.26 -33.54 -9.70
N SER A 3 -17.56 -33.58 -11.00
CA SER A 3 -16.80 -34.39 -11.96
C SER A 3 -15.39 -33.84 -12.10
N PHE A 4 -14.37 -34.70 -12.10
CA PHE A 4 -12.99 -34.30 -12.32
C PHE A 4 -12.27 -35.24 -13.31
N GLU A 5 -11.23 -34.71 -13.95
CA GLU A 5 -10.29 -35.47 -14.78
C GLU A 5 -8.91 -35.43 -14.12
N TYR A 6 -8.23 -36.56 -14.06
CA TYR A 6 -6.87 -36.66 -13.52
C TYR A 6 -5.97 -37.44 -14.49
N THR A 7 -4.88 -36.81 -14.90
CA THR A 7 -3.83 -37.45 -15.72
C THR A 7 -2.54 -37.53 -14.91
N ALA A 8 -2.15 -38.74 -14.54
CA ALA A 8 -0.86 -38.99 -13.90
C ALA A 8 0.29 -38.84 -14.90
N GLN A 9 1.33 -38.08 -14.54
CA GLN A 9 2.54 -37.95 -15.36
C GLN A 9 3.50 -39.14 -15.09
N PRO A 10 4.11 -39.74 -16.14
CA PRO A 10 5.04 -40.84 -15.96
C PRO A 10 6.43 -40.33 -15.54
N ALA A 11 6.69 -40.28 -14.24
CA ALA A 11 8.00 -39.95 -13.68
C ALA A 11 8.43 -40.97 -12.63
N ARG A 12 9.71 -41.39 -12.67
CA ARG A 12 10.34 -42.14 -11.58
C ARG A 12 11.02 -41.16 -10.63
N VAL A 13 10.82 -41.35 -9.33
CA VAL A 13 11.47 -40.54 -8.29
C VAL A 13 12.35 -41.43 -7.43
N ILE A 14 13.60 -41.02 -7.25
CA ILE A 14 14.55 -41.60 -6.28
C ILE A 14 14.79 -40.51 -5.23
N PHE A 15 14.48 -40.79 -3.96
CA PHE A 15 14.50 -39.80 -2.89
C PHE A 15 15.27 -40.34 -1.68
N GLY A 16 16.13 -39.51 -1.09
CA GLY A 16 16.81 -39.81 0.16
C GLY A 16 18.09 -38.99 0.36
N ALA A 17 18.79 -39.18 1.48
CA ALA A 17 20.13 -38.62 1.66
C ALA A 17 21.18 -39.50 0.96
N GLY A 18 22.10 -38.90 0.20
CA GLY A 18 23.20 -39.59 -0.47
C GLY A 18 22.78 -40.42 -1.70
N VAL A 19 21.53 -40.28 -2.16
CA VAL A 19 20.99 -41.08 -3.28
C VAL A 19 21.54 -40.67 -4.64
N LEU A 20 22.34 -39.60 -4.74
CA LEU A 20 23.14 -39.28 -5.93
C LEU A 20 24.07 -40.45 -6.30
N ALA A 21 24.46 -41.29 -5.33
CA ALA A 21 25.24 -42.50 -5.58
C ALA A 21 24.59 -43.46 -6.60
N ASN A 22 23.25 -43.40 -6.76
CA ASN A 22 22.50 -44.21 -7.73
C ASN A 22 22.50 -43.63 -9.16
N LEU A 23 23.15 -42.47 -9.40
CA LEU A 23 23.08 -41.75 -10.67
C LEU A 23 23.54 -42.62 -11.85
N ARG A 24 24.65 -43.34 -11.69
CA ARG A 24 25.19 -44.20 -12.74
C ARG A 24 24.23 -45.32 -13.11
N ASP A 25 23.77 -46.08 -12.12
CA ASP A 25 22.83 -47.18 -12.31
C ASP A 25 21.55 -46.70 -13.00
N GLU A 26 21.07 -45.50 -12.66
CA GLU A 26 19.87 -44.94 -13.25
C GLU A 26 20.07 -44.48 -14.71
N VAL A 27 21.24 -43.93 -15.05
CA VAL A 27 21.62 -43.65 -16.45
C VAL A 27 21.69 -44.94 -17.27
N GLU A 28 22.37 -45.96 -16.74
CA GLU A 28 22.51 -47.27 -17.40
C GLU A 28 21.15 -47.97 -17.57
N ARG A 29 20.28 -47.91 -16.54
CA ARG A 29 18.90 -48.43 -16.60
C ARG A 29 18.08 -47.78 -17.71
N LEU A 30 18.31 -46.49 -17.96
CA LEU A 30 17.68 -45.76 -19.05
C LEU A 30 18.44 -45.93 -20.37
N GLY A 31 19.55 -46.68 -20.41
CA GLY A 31 20.32 -46.94 -21.62
C GLY A 31 21.09 -45.72 -22.14
N GLY A 32 21.50 -44.81 -21.26
CA GLY A 32 22.45 -43.75 -21.60
C GLY A 32 23.88 -44.27 -21.57
N THR A 33 24.71 -43.89 -22.54
CA THR A 33 26.11 -44.32 -22.64
C THR A 33 27.09 -43.16 -22.75
N ARG A 34 26.61 -41.96 -23.11
CA ARG A 34 27.39 -40.74 -23.36
C ARG A 34 26.64 -39.55 -22.77
N VAL A 35 26.92 -39.26 -21.52
CA VAL A 35 26.22 -38.28 -20.69
C VAL A 35 26.84 -36.89 -20.81
N LEU A 36 25.99 -35.89 -21.03
CA LEU A 36 26.30 -34.49 -20.78
C LEU A 36 25.71 -34.06 -19.43
N ILE A 37 26.57 -33.54 -18.56
CA ILE A 37 26.14 -32.94 -17.29
C ILE A 37 25.94 -31.44 -17.50
N LEU A 38 24.74 -30.96 -17.19
CA LEU A 38 24.35 -29.56 -17.24
C LEU A 38 24.29 -29.01 -15.82
N ALA A 39 25.07 -27.98 -15.52
CA ALA A 39 25.06 -27.35 -14.20
C ALA A 39 25.34 -25.86 -14.28
N GLY A 40 24.91 -25.10 -13.27
CA GLY A 40 25.36 -23.73 -13.08
C GLY A 40 26.72 -23.70 -12.37
N LYS A 41 27.41 -22.55 -12.40
CA LYS A 41 28.68 -22.35 -11.68
C LYS A 41 28.57 -22.69 -10.18
N HIS A 42 27.45 -22.36 -9.55
CA HIS A 42 27.19 -22.66 -8.13
C HIS A 42 27.03 -24.16 -7.82
N SER A 43 26.79 -25.00 -8.83
CA SER A 43 26.63 -26.46 -8.70
C SER A 43 27.81 -27.22 -9.30
N ALA A 44 28.92 -26.55 -9.63
CA ALA A 44 30.09 -27.17 -10.26
C ALA A 44 30.68 -28.33 -9.44
N ALA A 45 30.82 -28.16 -8.11
CA ALA A 45 31.31 -29.23 -7.24
C ALA A 45 30.39 -30.47 -7.24
N ILE A 46 29.08 -30.27 -7.36
CA ILE A 46 28.11 -31.37 -7.47
C ILE A 46 28.24 -32.04 -8.86
N ALA A 47 28.45 -31.25 -9.91
CA ALA A 47 28.72 -31.76 -11.26
C ALA A 47 30.03 -32.57 -11.33
N ASP A 48 31.04 -32.19 -10.55
CA ASP A 48 32.31 -32.93 -10.45
C ASP A 48 32.08 -34.29 -9.78
N ARG A 49 31.40 -34.30 -8.62
CA ARG A 49 30.98 -35.55 -7.95
C ARG A 49 30.13 -36.43 -8.86
N ALA A 50 29.20 -35.85 -9.62
CA ALA A 50 28.39 -36.60 -10.58
C ALA A 50 29.21 -37.18 -11.72
N ALA A 51 30.20 -36.43 -12.24
CA ALA A 51 31.12 -36.93 -13.27
C ALA A 51 31.97 -38.10 -12.75
N GLU A 52 32.45 -38.02 -11.51
CA GLU A 52 33.18 -39.11 -10.85
C GLU A 52 32.31 -40.37 -10.72
N LEU A 53 31.06 -40.23 -10.26
CA LEU A 53 30.11 -41.34 -10.13
C LEU A 53 29.77 -41.98 -11.49
N LEU A 54 29.57 -41.17 -12.52
CA LEU A 54 29.30 -41.62 -13.89
C LEU A 54 30.52 -42.28 -14.55
N GLY A 55 31.75 -41.95 -14.10
CA GLY A 55 32.99 -42.47 -14.66
C GLY A 55 33.07 -42.25 -16.16
N THR A 56 33.25 -43.32 -16.92
CA THR A 56 33.39 -43.28 -18.39
C THR A 56 32.13 -42.86 -19.13
N LEU A 57 30.96 -42.83 -18.48
CA LEU A 57 29.72 -42.37 -19.10
C LEU A 57 29.69 -40.85 -19.25
N ALA A 58 30.38 -40.10 -18.38
CA ALA A 58 30.43 -38.63 -18.47
C ALA A 58 31.40 -38.19 -19.58
N VAL A 59 30.85 -37.75 -20.72
CA VAL A 59 31.66 -37.34 -21.89
C VAL A 59 31.90 -35.84 -21.95
N ALA A 60 31.05 -35.04 -21.32
CA ALA A 60 31.19 -33.58 -21.27
C ALA A 60 30.44 -32.96 -20.08
N ARG A 61 30.83 -31.74 -19.72
CA ARG A 61 30.13 -30.86 -18.77
C ARG A 61 29.85 -29.52 -19.43
N PHE A 62 28.68 -28.95 -19.15
CA PHE A 62 28.31 -27.59 -19.56
C PHE A 62 27.94 -26.79 -18.31
N LEU A 63 28.78 -25.81 -17.96
CA LEU A 63 28.69 -25.06 -16.69
C LEU A 63 28.07 -23.65 -16.85
N GLU A 64 27.52 -23.35 -18.03
CA GLU A 64 27.03 -22.02 -18.41
C GLU A 64 25.50 -21.89 -18.33
N VAL A 65 24.85 -22.60 -17.40
CA VAL A 65 23.41 -22.45 -17.13
C VAL A 65 23.12 -21.03 -16.64
N THR A 66 22.16 -20.36 -17.27
CA THR A 66 21.70 -19.01 -16.91
C THR A 66 20.20 -18.98 -16.63
N MET A 67 19.74 -17.93 -15.92
CA MET A 67 18.31 -17.71 -15.69
C MET A 67 17.56 -17.49 -17.01
N HIS A 68 16.28 -17.89 -17.01
CA HIS A 68 15.33 -17.75 -18.12
C HIS A 68 15.64 -18.53 -19.40
N THR A 69 16.68 -19.37 -19.41
CA THR A 69 17.01 -20.26 -20.54
C THR A 69 17.05 -19.50 -21.89
N PRO A 70 18.02 -18.59 -22.08
CA PRO A 70 18.20 -17.91 -23.36
C PRO A 70 18.50 -18.92 -24.46
N VAL A 71 17.94 -18.71 -25.65
CA VAL A 71 18.11 -19.62 -26.78
C VAL A 71 19.59 -19.77 -27.15
N GLU A 72 20.38 -18.70 -27.05
CA GLU A 72 21.81 -18.69 -27.37
C GLU A 72 22.62 -19.61 -26.44
N VAL A 73 22.21 -19.74 -25.17
CA VAL A 73 22.82 -20.66 -24.22
C VAL A 73 22.47 -22.11 -24.57
N THR A 74 21.24 -22.34 -25.04
CA THR A 74 20.78 -23.65 -25.47
C THR A 74 21.50 -24.11 -26.74
N ASP A 75 21.74 -23.20 -27.69
CA ASP A 75 22.44 -23.50 -28.93
C ASP A 75 23.90 -23.91 -28.68
N ARG A 76 24.60 -23.20 -27.77
CA ARG A 76 25.95 -23.58 -27.33
C ARG A 76 25.97 -24.93 -26.62
N ALA A 77 24.97 -25.22 -25.78
CA ALA A 77 24.86 -26.54 -25.16
C ALA A 77 24.57 -27.64 -26.20
N ALA A 78 23.78 -27.35 -27.25
CA ALA A 78 23.49 -28.26 -28.34
C ALA A 78 24.72 -28.53 -29.24
N GLU A 79 25.64 -27.58 -29.37
CA GLU A 79 26.96 -27.80 -29.98
C GLU A 79 27.78 -28.82 -29.19
N VAL A 80 27.79 -28.72 -27.86
CA VAL A 80 28.47 -29.70 -26.99
C VAL A 80 27.86 -31.09 -27.14
N VAL A 81 26.52 -31.18 -27.23
CA VAL A 81 25.80 -32.44 -27.51
C VAL A 81 26.30 -33.07 -28.81
N ARG A 82 26.38 -32.28 -29.90
CA ARG A 82 26.84 -32.77 -31.21
C ARG A 82 28.32 -33.16 -31.20
N ALA A 83 29.18 -32.29 -30.69
CA ALA A 83 30.64 -32.49 -30.67
C ALA A 83 31.07 -33.73 -29.89
N ASN A 84 30.32 -34.09 -28.85
CA ASN A 84 30.62 -35.24 -28.00
C ASN A 84 29.69 -36.43 -28.24
N SER A 85 28.85 -36.41 -29.28
CA SER A 85 27.89 -37.47 -29.59
C SER A 85 27.09 -37.92 -28.35
N VAL A 86 26.58 -36.95 -27.60
CA VAL A 86 25.84 -37.18 -26.36
C VAL A 86 24.53 -37.88 -26.65
N ASP A 87 24.19 -38.89 -25.85
CA ASP A 87 22.93 -39.65 -25.96
C ASP A 87 22.03 -39.52 -24.71
N PHE A 88 22.51 -38.81 -23.69
CA PHE A 88 21.80 -38.67 -22.41
C PHE A 88 22.17 -37.39 -21.67
N LEU A 89 21.21 -36.79 -20.98
CA LEU A 89 21.38 -35.54 -20.24
C LEU A 89 21.22 -35.76 -18.73
N VAL A 90 22.07 -35.13 -17.93
CA VAL A 90 21.89 -35.02 -16.47
C VAL A 90 21.91 -33.55 -16.08
N SER A 91 20.78 -33.05 -15.59
CA SER A 91 20.59 -31.65 -15.19
C SER A 91 20.74 -31.52 -13.68
N ILE A 92 21.76 -30.80 -13.21
CA ILE A 92 22.07 -30.62 -11.78
C ILE A 92 21.93 -29.14 -11.41
N GLY A 93 21.03 -28.84 -10.48
CA GLY A 93 20.83 -27.48 -9.98
C GLY A 93 19.36 -27.14 -9.75
N GLY A 94 19.05 -25.85 -9.79
CA GLY A 94 17.67 -25.36 -9.71
C GLY A 94 16.92 -25.39 -11.04
N GLY A 95 15.76 -24.73 -11.09
CA GLY A 95 14.86 -24.74 -12.26
C GLY A 95 15.50 -24.34 -13.58
N SER A 96 16.50 -23.45 -13.58
CA SER A 96 17.24 -23.06 -14.79
C SER A 96 18.03 -24.21 -15.43
N ALA A 97 18.64 -25.09 -14.63
CA ALA A 97 19.40 -26.24 -15.12
C ALA A 97 18.44 -27.27 -15.74
N THR A 98 17.34 -27.57 -15.05
CA THR A 98 16.27 -28.42 -15.55
C THR A 98 15.67 -27.87 -16.85
N ASN A 99 15.43 -26.57 -16.94
CA ASN A 99 14.88 -25.95 -18.14
C ASN A 99 15.85 -25.99 -19.33
N LEU A 100 17.17 -25.81 -19.11
CA LEU A 100 18.16 -26.04 -20.17
C LEU A 100 18.13 -27.49 -20.67
N GLY A 101 18.05 -28.46 -19.74
CA GLY A 101 17.85 -29.87 -20.09
C GLY A 101 16.61 -30.09 -20.94
N LYS A 102 15.46 -29.55 -20.53
CA LYS A 102 14.21 -29.58 -21.31
C LYS A 102 14.35 -28.94 -22.69
N ALA A 103 15.06 -27.81 -22.79
CA ALA A 103 15.29 -27.13 -24.06
C ALA A 103 16.11 -27.97 -25.04
N LEU A 104 17.10 -28.73 -24.52
CA LEU A 104 17.84 -29.72 -25.30
C LEU A 104 16.99 -30.93 -25.66
N VAL A 105 16.21 -31.49 -24.72
CA VAL A 105 15.26 -32.59 -25.00
C VAL A 105 14.33 -32.21 -26.17
N SER A 106 13.76 -31.00 -26.13
CA SER A 106 12.87 -30.50 -27.18
C SER A 106 13.52 -30.42 -28.57
N ARG A 107 14.84 -30.25 -28.66
CA ARG A 107 15.58 -30.08 -29.93
C ARG A 107 16.20 -31.38 -30.44
N THR A 108 16.52 -32.29 -29.52
CA THR A 108 17.37 -33.46 -29.79
C THR A 108 16.65 -34.78 -29.60
N GLY A 109 15.50 -34.80 -28.91
CA GLY A 109 14.79 -36.02 -28.54
C GLY A 109 15.50 -36.88 -27.48
N LEU A 110 16.59 -36.37 -26.89
CA LEU A 110 17.33 -37.05 -25.84
C LEU A 110 16.48 -37.19 -24.57
N ARG A 111 16.94 -38.05 -23.67
CA ARG A 111 16.33 -38.26 -22.35
C ARG A 111 17.16 -37.55 -21.29
N GLN A 112 16.50 -37.13 -20.22
CA GLN A 112 17.16 -36.46 -19.10
C GLN A 112 16.81 -37.08 -17.74
N ILE A 113 17.80 -37.07 -16.84
CA ILE A 113 17.62 -37.16 -15.39
C ILE A 113 17.77 -35.76 -14.82
N ALA A 114 16.88 -35.37 -13.91
CA ALA A 114 17.01 -34.15 -13.13
C ALA A 114 17.52 -34.46 -11.71
N VAL A 115 18.47 -33.66 -11.22
CA VAL A 115 19.00 -33.69 -9.85
C VAL A 115 18.77 -32.30 -9.24
N PRO A 116 17.58 -32.04 -8.68
CA PRO A 116 17.21 -30.72 -8.17
C PRO A 116 17.99 -30.36 -6.92
N THR A 117 18.44 -29.11 -6.83
CA THR A 117 19.11 -28.55 -5.64
C THR A 117 18.37 -27.34 -5.06
N THR A 118 17.17 -27.06 -5.57
CA THR A 118 16.27 -25.97 -5.13
C THR A 118 14.84 -26.48 -5.07
N TYR A 119 13.90 -25.63 -4.62
CA TYR A 119 12.49 -25.99 -4.45
C TYR A 119 11.62 -25.50 -5.62
N ALA A 120 12.14 -25.51 -6.85
CA ALA A 120 11.44 -24.89 -7.99
C ALA A 120 10.32 -25.78 -8.57
N GLY A 121 10.48 -27.10 -8.53
CA GLY A 121 9.48 -28.06 -9.03
C GLY A 121 9.47 -28.23 -10.55
N SER A 122 10.39 -27.62 -11.30
CA SER A 122 10.43 -27.75 -12.78
C SER A 122 10.65 -29.20 -13.22
N GLU A 123 11.39 -29.97 -12.44
CA GLU A 123 11.79 -31.37 -12.67
C GLU A 123 10.63 -32.36 -12.84
N VAL A 124 9.40 -31.98 -12.48
CA VAL A 124 8.21 -32.82 -12.66
C VAL A 124 7.15 -32.17 -13.56
N THR A 125 7.45 -31.01 -14.14
CA THR A 125 6.48 -30.28 -14.97
C THR A 125 6.74 -30.49 -16.47
N PRO A 126 5.70 -30.54 -17.30
CA PRO A 126 5.83 -30.56 -18.77
C PRO A 126 6.09 -29.17 -19.36
N MET A 127 6.40 -28.17 -18.53
CA MET A 127 6.56 -26.77 -18.97
C MET A 127 8.01 -26.44 -19.28
N LEU A 128 8.22 -25.62 -20.31
CA LEU A 128 9.49 -25.02 -20.65
C LEU A 128 9.27 -23.55 -21.02
N GLY A 129 9.99 -22.67 -20.32
CA GLY A 129 10.11 -21.26 -20.67
C GLY A 129 11.47 -20.99 -21.30
N GLU A 130 11.49 -20.33 -22.45
CA GLU A 130 12.71 -19.90 -23.15
C GLU A 130 12.61 -18.41 -23.51
N THR A 131 13.74 -17.73 -23.47
CA THR A 131 13.84 -16.32 -23.88
C THR A 131 14.59 -16.20 -25.20
N ALA A 132 13.97 -15.54 -26.18
CA ALA A 132 14.58 -15.15 -27.44
C ALA A 132 14.29 -13.66 -27.69
N ASP A 133 15.30 -12.89 -28.11
CA ASP A 133 15.15 -11.45 -28.39
C ASP A 133 14.50 -10.65 -27.23
N GLY A 134 14.82 -11.02 -25.99
CA GLY A 134 14.25 -10.41 -24.78
C GLY A 134 12.81 -10.82 -24.45
N VAL A 135 12.17 -11.65 -25.28
CA VAL A 135 10.80 -12.13 -25.07
C VAL A 135 10.81 -13.56 -24.55
N LYS A 136 10.23 -13.76 -23.36
CA LYS A 136 10.05 -15.08 -22.77
C LYS A 136 8.76 -15.74 -23.27
N THR A 137 8.88 -16.92 -23.84
CA THR A 137 7.76 -17.76 -24.27
C THR A 137 7.71 -19.04 -23.45
N THR A 138 6.50 -19.53 -23.15
CA THR A 138 6.30 -20.77 -22.39
C THR A 138 5.50 -21.75 -23.23
N ARG A 139 5.94 -23.00 -23.29
CA ARG A 139 5.20 -24.11 -23.91
C ARG A 139 5.06 -25.29 -22.96
N ARG A 140 4.08 -26.14 -23.26
CA ARG A 140 3.78 -27.36 -22.52
C ARG A 140 3.89 -28.56 -23.46
N ASP A 141 4.71 -29.53 -23.10
CA ASP A 141 4.90 -30.77 -23.85
C ASP A 141 5.26 -31.92 -22.87
N PRO A 142 4.46 -33.01 -22.80
CA PRO A 142 4.75 -34.16 -21.95
C PRO A 142 6.12 -34.81 -22.18
N ALA A 143 6.69 -34.69 -23.39
CA ALA A 143 8.02 -35.23 -23.69
C ALA A 143 9.15 -34.53 -22.91
N LEU A 144 8.89 -33.33 -22.37
CA LEU A 144 9.87 -32.54 -21.63
C LEU A 144 10.08 -33.02 -20.19
N VAL A 145 9.16 -33.81 -19.63
CA VAL A 145 9.25 -34.30 -18.26
C VAL A 145 10.48 -35.21 -18.13
N PRO A 146 11.44 -34.93 -17.22
CA PRO A 146 12.54 -35.83 -16.91
C PRO A 146 12.07 -37.26 -16.66
N ARG A 147 12.83 -38.24 -17.18
CA ARG A 147 12.46 -39.67 -17.04
C ARG A 147 12.61 -40.13 -15.59
N THR A 148 13.62 -39.60 -14.92
CA THR A 148 13.84 -39.81 -13.50
C THR A 148 14.27 -38.51 -12.84
N VAL A 149 13.78 -38.31 -11.62
CA VAL A 149 14.23 -37.24 -10.72
C VAL A 149 14.94 -37.87 -9.54
N ILE A 150 16.16 -37.42 -9.25
CA ILE A 150 16.94 -37.83 -8.09
C ILE A 150 16.96 -36.68 -7.09
N TYR A 151 16.16 -36.79 -6.04
CA TYR A 151 16.13 -35.87 -4.91
C TYR A 151 17.11 -36.34 -3.84
N ASP A 152 18.34 -35.85 -3.91
CA ASP A 152 19.33 -36.05 -2.86
C ASP A 152 19.30 -34.90 -1.86
N VAL A 153 18.83 -35.20 -0.65
CA VAL A 153 18.61 -34.22 0.43
C VAL A 153 19.90 -33.48 0.78
N GLU A 154 21.05 -34.17 0.76
CA GLU A 154 22.35 -33.59 1.13
C GLU A 154 22.73 -32.41 0.23
N LEU A 155 22.35 -32.48 -1.06
CA LEU A 155 22.68 -31.46 -2.05
C LEU A 155 21.97 -30.13 -1.80
N THR A 156 20.89 -30.13 -1.00
CA THR A 156 20.13 -28.93 -0.66
C THR A 156 20.71 -28.16 0.52
N THR A 157 21.63 -28.74 1.29
CA THR A 157 22.29 -28.07 2.43
C THR A 157 23.16 -26.89 1.99
N ALA A 158 23.67 -26.93 0.75
CA ALA A 158 24.42 -25.83 0.14
C ALA A 158 23.54 -24.65 -0.30
N LEU A 159 22.20 -24.78 -0.29
CA LEU A 159 21.29 -23.71 -0.66
C LEU A 159 21.21 -22.69 0.49
N PRO A 160 21.53 -21.39 0.26
CA PRO A 160 21.45 -20.37 1.30
C PRO A 160 20.06 -20.27 1.93
N ALA A 161 19.99 -19.95 3.23
CA ALA A 161 18.73 -19.90 3.98
C ALA A 161 17.70 -18.95 3.35
N GLY A 162 18.11 -17.73 2.99
CA GLY A 162 17.20 -16.75 2.35
C GLY A 162 16.63 -17.25 1.01
N LEU A 163 17.46 -17.86 0.16
CA LEU A 163 17.00 -18.45 -1.09
C LEU A 163 16.14 -19.71 -0.86
N SER A 164 16.42 -20.46 0.20
CA SER A 164 15.61 -21.61 0.62
C SER A 164 14.20 -21.16 1.03
N ALA A 165 14.10 -20.05 1.78
CA ALA A 165 12.84 -19.43 2.14
C ALA A 165 12.04 -18.98 0.91
N ALA A 166 12.63 -18.12 0.07
CA ALA A 166 11.95 -17.62 -1.12
C ALA A 166 11.55 -18.75 -2.09
N SER A 167 12.45 -19.71 -2.35
CA SER A 167 12.16 -20.85 -3.22
C SER A 167 11.10 -21.78 -2.62
N GLY A 168 11.07 -21.94 -1.30
CA GLY A 168 10.07 -22.76 -0.60
C GLY A 168 8.69 -22.13 -0.62
N ILE A 169 8.59 -20.80 -0.49
CA ILE A 169 7.32 -20.08 -0.64
C ILE A 169 6.83 -20.14 -2.09
N ASN A 170 7.73 -20.09 -3.09
CA ASN A 170 7.36 -20.36 -4.48
C ASN A 170 6.75 -21.78 -4.66
N ALA A 171 7.36 -22.80 -4.06
CA ALA A 171 6.77 -24.16 -4.05
C ALA A 171 5.39 -24.21 -3.39
N MET A 172 5.21 -23.47 -2.28
CA MET A 172 3.94 -23.35 -1.59
C MET A 172 2.89 -22.66 -2.46
N ALA A 173 3.28 -21.65 -3.26
CA ALA A 173 2.38 -20.96 -4.17
C ALA A 173 1.75 -21.90 -5.22
N HIS A 174 2.52 -22.87 -5.75
CA HIS A 174 2.00 -23.90 -6.65
C HIS A 174 0.86 -24.71 -6.00
N ALA A 175 1.04 -25.08 -4.73
CA ALA A 175 0.06 -25.82 -3.97
C ALA A 175 -1.17 -24.96 -3.60
N VAL A 176 -0.95 -23.71 -3.21
CA VAL A 176 -2.03 -22.76 -2.89
C VAL A 176 -2.93 -22.53 -4.09
N GLU A 177 -2.39 -22.21 -5.26
CA GLU A 177 -3.21 -21.99 -6.46
C GLU A 177 -3.94 -23.25 -6.93
N ALA A 178 -3.35 -24.43 -6.70
CA ALA A 178 -3.99 -25.68 -7.08
C ALA A 178 -5.29 -25.95 -6.33
N LEU A 179 -5.39 -25.54 -5.07
CA LEU A 179 -6.59 -25.74 -4.22
C LEU A 179 -7.82 -24.94 -4.66
N TYR A 180 -7.63 -23.88 -5.45
CA TYR A 180 -8.72 -23.08 -6.02
C TYR A 180 -8.70 -23.04 -7.55
N SER A 181 -7.93 -23.93 -8.17
CA SER A 181 -7.91 -24.06 -9.63
C SER A 181 -9.28 -24.54 -10.12
N PRO A 182 -9.76 -24.10 -11.29
CA PRO A 182 -10.96 -24.69 -11.91
C PRO A 182 -10.79 -26.19 -12.23
N GLN A 183 -9.54 -26.70 -12.21
CA GLN A 183 -9.19 -28.11 -12.43
C GLN A 183 -8.83 -28.82 -11.10
N ALA A 184 -9.17 -28.21 -9.96
CA ALA A 184 -8.99 -28.82 -8.64
C ALA A 184 -9.65 -30.20 -8.60
N ASN A 185 -8.95 -31.14 -7.98
CA ASN A 185 -9.40 -32.53 -7.90
C ASN A 185 -8.80 -33.19 -6.65
N PRO A 186 -9.46 -34.22 -6.08
CA PRO A 186 -9.08 -34.78 -4.78
C PRO A 186 -7.63 -35.28 -4.68
N ILE A 187 -7.03 -35.70 -5.79
CA ILE A 187 -5.65 -36.21 -5.82
C ILE A 187 -4.65 -35.06 -5.72
N VAL A 188 -4.79 -34.04 -6.58
CA VAL A 188 -3.92 -32.86 -6.58
C VAL A 188 -4.10 -32.06 -5.29
N ASP A 189 -5.32 -31.97 -4.79
CA ASP A 189 -5.68 -31.41 -3.50
C ASP A 189 -4.93 -32.05 -2.33
N GLY A 190 -4.78 -33.38 -2.37
CA GLY A 190 -3.98 -34.12 -1.40
C GLY A 190 -2.50 -33.74 -1.47
N TYR A 191 -1.94 -33.62 -2.68
CA TYR A 191 -0.57 -33.12 -2.87
C TYR A 191 -0.40 -31.70 -2.34
N ALA A 192 -1.35 -30.82 -2.62
CA ALA A 192 -1.30 -29.42 -2.22
C ALA A 192 -1.32 -29.25 -0.69
N VAL A 193 -2.24 -29.92 0.01
CA VAL A 193 -2.32 -29.86 1.48
C VAL A 193 -1.05 -30.41 2.13
N GLU A 194 -0.53 -31.54 1.64
CA GLU A 194 0.70 -32.12 2.18
C GLU A 194 1.93 -31.23 1.87
N ALA A 195 2.01 -30.63 0.69
CA ALA A 195 3.07 -29.68 0.33
C ALA A 195 3.08 -28.46 1.27
N ILE A 196 1.92 -27.84 1.49
CA ILE A 196 1.77 -26.67 2.38
C ILE A 196 2.15 -27.04 3.81
N THR A 197 1.68 -28.19 4.30
CA THR A 197 1.96 -28.69 5.65
C THR A 197 3.47 -28.89 5.86
N ARG A 198 4.15 -29.56 4.93
CA ARG A 198 5.59 -29.81 5.02
C ARG A 198 6.41 -28.54 4.91
N LEU A 199 6.12 -27.69 3.91
CA LEU A 199 6.85 -26.44 3.71
C LEU A 199 6.65 -25.48 4.90
N GLY A 200 5.44 -25.36 5.43
CA GLY A 200 5.14 -24.54 6.60
C GLY A 200 5.92 -24.95 7.85
N ARG A 201 6.20 -26.25 8.02
CA ARG A 201 7.00 -26.78 9.15
C ARG A 201 8.50 -26.74 8.89
N ALA A 202 8.93 -27.03 7.66
CA ALA A 202 10.32 -27.19 7.30
C ALA A 202 11.06 -25.85 7.15
N LEU A 203 10.45 -24.86 6.51
CA LEU A 203 11.13 -23.61 6.19
C LEU A 203 11.60 -22.84 7.43
N PRO A 204 10.82 -22.71 8.52
CA PRO A 204 11.30 -22.09 9.75
C PRO A 204 12.52 -22.81 10.34
N ARG A 205 12.52 -24.14 10.32
CA ARG A 205 13.66 -24.95 10.79
C ARG A 205 14.90 -24.76 9.92
N ILE A 206 14.75 -24.67 8.61
CA ILE A 206 15.86 -24.39 7.68
C ILE A 206 16.42 -22.98 7.89
N ALA A 207 15.54 -21.99 8.13
CA ALA A 207 15.98 -20.62 8.40
C ALA A 207 16.82 -20.53 9.70
N GLU A 208 16.45 -21.30 10.72
CA GLU A 208 17.17 -21.37 12.00
C GLU A 208 18.43 -22.26 11.91
N ARG A 209 18.36 -23.39 11.19
CA ARG A 209 19.44 -24.37 11.06
C ARG A 209 19.51 -24.90 9.61
N PRO A 210 20.28 -24.25 8.72
CA PRO A 210 20.28 -24.57 7.29
C PRO A 210 20.79 -25.96 6.90
N ASP A 211 21.48 -26.65 7.81
CA ASP A 211 22.01 -28.01 7.67
C ASP A 211 21.10 -29.09 8.28
N ASP A 212 19.91 -28.73 8.77
CA ASP A 212 18.92 -29.68 9.28
C ASP A 212 18.38 -30.59 8.17
N LEU A 213 18.96 -31.79 8.04
CA LEU A 213 18.62 -32.75 6.98
C LEU A 213 17.15 -33.19 7.01
N ASP A 214 16.53 -33.30 8.18
CA ASP A 214 15.11 -33.67 8.26
C ASP A 214 14.23 -32.55 7.72
N ALA A 215 14.53 -31.30 8.07
CA ALA A 215 13.82 -30.15 7.53
C ALA A 215 14.06 -30.00 6.02
N ARG A 216 15.31 -30.22 5.55
CA ARG A 216 15.64 -30.23 4.12
C ARG A 216 14.88 -31.32 3.36
N SER A 217 14.77 -32.51 3.96
CA SER A 217 13.99 -33.63 3.42
C SER A 217 12.51 -33.24 3.28
N ASP A 218 11.90 -32.71 4.34
CA ASP A 218 10.50 -32.27 4.30
C ASP A 218 10.27 -31.15 3.27
N ALA A 219 11.16 -30.16 3.20
CA ALA A 219 11.07 -29.10 2.21
C ALA A 219 11.18 -29.64 0.78
N LEU A 220 12.04 -30.63 0.53
CA LEU A 220 12.22 -31.23 -0.79
C LEU A 220 11.03 -32.10 -1.20
N VAL A 221 10.42 -32.84 -0.27
CA VAL A 221 9.14 -33.52 -0.51
C VAL A 221 8.04 -32.50 -0.80
N GLY A 222 7.95 -31.43 0.00
CA GLY A 222 6.98 -30.36 -0.22
C GLY A 222 7.15 -29.67 -1.59
N ALA A 223 8.39 -29.43 -2.01
CA ALA A 223 8.72 -28.89 -3.32
C ALA A 223 8.32 -29.82 -4.47
N TRP A 224 8.58 -31.13 -4.33
CA TRP A 224 8.15 -32.12 -5.29
C TRP A 224 6.62 -32.13 -5.46
N LEU A 225 5.89 -32.17 -4.35
CA LEU A 225 4.42 -32.16 -4.36
C LEU A 225 3.86 -30.84 -4.92
N GLY A 226 4.47 -29.69 -4.59
CA GLY A 226 4.14 -28.41 -5.22
C GLY A 226 4.39 -28.43 -6.74
N GLY A 227 5.51 -29.02 -7.19
CA GLY A 227 5.77 -29.24 -8.62
C GLY A 227 4.73 -30.13 -9.30
N MET A 228 4.25 -31.17 -8.61
CA MET A 228 3.15 -32.02 -9.11
C MET A 228 1.84 -31.23 -9.23
N CYS A 229 1.55 -30.31 -8.31
CA CYS A 229 0.42 -29.39 -8.39
C CYS A 229 0.53 -28.52 -9.64
N LEU A 230 1.69 -27.86 -9.82
CA LEU A 230 2.00 -27.05 -10.99
C LEU A 230 1.90 -27.83 -12.32
N ALA A 231 2.27 -29.11 -12.31
CA ALA A 231 2.18 -29.97 -13.48
C ALA A 231 0.73 -30.35 -13.81
N SER A 232 -0.15 -30.44 -12.81
CA SER A 232 -1.47 -31.07 -12.97
C SER A 232 -2.59 -30.09 -13.29
N VAL A 233 -2.51 -28.85 -12.80
CA VAL A 233 -3.60 -27.88 -12.94
C VAL A 233 -3.11 -26.55 -13.51
N GLN A 234 -4.04 -25.78 -14.08
CA GLN A 234 -3.78 -24.42 -14.53
C GLN A 234 -3.63 -23.48 -13.33
N MET A 235 -2.55 -22.69 -13.34
CA MET A 235 -2.27 -21.63 -12.37
C MET A 235 -3.07 -20.35 -12.69
N GLY A 236 -3.27 -19.50 -11.68
CA GLY A 236 -4.13 -18.32 -11.73
C GLY A 236 -3.37 -17.00 -11.64
N LEU A 237 -3.95 -16.04 -10.89
CA LEU A 237 -3.45 -14.68 -10.77
C LEU A 237 -2.01 -14.61 -10.22
N HIS A 238 -1.65 -15.49 -9.28
CA HIS A 238 -0.35 -15.41 -8.62
C HIS A 238 0.79 -15.65 -9.62
N HIS A 239 0.74 -16.75 -10.37
CA HIS A 239 1.74 -17.03 -11.40
C HIS A 239 1.70 -16.06 -12.56
N LYS A 240 0.52 -15.54 -12.92
CA LYS A 240 0.41 -14.52 -13.96
C LYS A 240 1.18 -13.26 -13.57
N LEU A 241 0.98 -12.74 -12.36
CA LEU A 241 1.71 -11.59 -11.84
C LEU A 241 3.21 -11.87 -11.71
N GLY A 242 3.59 -13.04 -11.17
CA GLY A 242 4.99 -13.46 -11.08
C GLY A 242 5.70 -13.50 -12.44
N HIS A 243 5.02 -13.96 -13.49
CA HIS A 243 5.55 -13.93 -14.86
C HIS A 243 5.69 -12.53 -15.44
N VAL A 244 4.70 -11.65 -15.21
CA VAL A 244 4.76 -10.27 -15.71
C VAL A 244 5.89 -9.49 -15.03
N LEU A 245 5.97 -9.54 -13.70
CA LEU A 245 6.98 -8.86 -12.90
C LEU A 245 8.39 -9.41 -13.16
N GLY A 246 8.56 -10.73 -13.11
CA GLY A 246 9.86 -11.35 -13.39
C GLY A 246 10.31 -11.19 -14.84
N GLY A 247 9.39 -11.26 -15.80
CA GLY A 247 9.71 -11.20 -17.23
C GLY A 247 9.94 -9.77 -17.75
N SER A 248 9.04 -8.83 -17.41
CA SER A 248 9.05 -7.48 -17.99
C SER A 248 9.87 -6.49 -17.16
N TYR A 249 10.04 -6.77 -15.86
CA TYR A 249 10.71 -5.86 -14.91
C TYR A 249 11.97 -6.48 -14.28
N GLY A 250 12.33 -7.71 -14.65
CA GLY A 250 13.57 -8.35 -14.21
C GLY A 250 13.65 -8.62 -12.71
N LEU A 251 12.50 -8.68 -12.02
CA LEU A 251 12.49 -8.94 -10.57
C LEU A 251 13.01 -10.34 -10.25
N PRO A 252 13.69 -10.53 -9.10
CA PRO A 252 14.16 -11.83 -8.66
C PRO A 252 12.98 -12.80 -8.47
N HIS A 253 13.03 -13.95 -9.16
CA HIS A 253 11.87 -14.82 -9.35
C HIS A 253 11.27 -15.34 -8.05
N ALA A 254 12.07 -16.00 -7.20
CA ALA A 254 11.56 -16.64 -5.99
C ALA A 254 11.05 -15.60 -4.97
N GLU A 255 11.75 -14.49 -4.85
CA GLU A 255 11.42 -13.36 -3.99
C GLU A 255 10.13 -12.67 -4.44
N THR A 256 9.90 -12.54 -5.75
CA THR A 256 8.63 -12.02 -6.30
C THR A 256 7.46 -12.90 -5.87
N HIS A 257 7.61 -14.23 -5.94
CA HIS A 257 6.59 -15.16 -5.47
C HIS A 257 6.38 -15.06 -3.95
N ALA A 258 7.45 -14.90 -3.17
CA ALA A 258 7.35 -14.72 -1.72
C ALA A 258 6.58 -13.46 -1.32
N VAL A 259 6.84 -12.34 -1.99
CA VAL A 259 6.11 -11.08 -1.78
C VAL A 259 4.65 -11.22 -2.19
N LEU A 260 4.36 -11.74 -3.38
CA LEU A 260 3.00 -11.71 -3.93
C LEU A 260 2.02 -12.68 -3.24
N LEU A 261 2.50 -13.83 -2.75
CA LEU A 261 1.62 -14.93 -2.34
C LEU A 261 0.55 -14.49 -1.31
N PRO A 262 0.89 -13.82 -0.20
CA PRO A 262 -0.11 -13.39 0.77
C PRO A 262 -1.17 -12.44 0.20
N HIS A 263 -0.77 -11.49 -0.64
CA HIS A 263 -1.69 -10.49 -1.21
C HIS A 263 -2.62 -11.10 -2.24
N VAL A 264 -2.12 -12.03 -3.07
CA VAL A 264 -2.97 -12.76 -4.02
C VAL A 264 -3.93 -13.70 -3.30
N MET A 265 -3.49 -14.34 -2.21
CA MET A 265 -4.39 -15.11 -1.36
C MET A 265 -5.50 -14.24 -0.77
N ALA A 266 -5.16 -13.06 -0.25
CA ALA A 266 -6.15 -12.13 0.30
C ALA A 266 -7.13 -11.63 -0.77
N TYR A 267 -6.64 -11.33 -1.98
CA TYR A 267 -7.49 -10.97 -3.11
C TYR A 267 -8.47 -12.10 -3.45
N ASN A 268 -8.00 -13.35 -3.53
CA ASN A 268 -8.80 -14.50 -3.93
C ASN A 268 -9.66 -15.10 -2.80
N ALA A 269 -9.44 -14.73 -1.54
CA ALA A 269 -10.14 -15.32 -0.40
C ALA A 269 -11.68 -15.25 -0.50
N PRO A 270 -12.31 -14.14 -0.95
CA PRO A 270 -13.77 -14.09 -1.15
C PRO A 270 -14.30 -15.07 -2.20
N GLY A 271 -13.49 -15.39 -3.22
CA GLY A 271 -13.86 -16.32 -4.28
C GLY A 271 -13.51 -17.79 -3.98
N ALA A 272 -12.75 -18.06 -2.91
CA ALA A 272 -12.26 -19.39 -2.56
C ALA A 272 -12.16 -19.64 -1.05
N PRO A 273 -13.22 -19.40 -0.25
CA PRO A 273 -13.16 -19.50 1.21
C PRO A 273 -12.81 -20.92 1.70
N GLU A 274 -13.31 -21.97 1.05
CA GLU A 274 -13.00 -23.35 1.41
C GLU A 274 -11.51 -23.70 1.20
N ALA A 275 -10.91 -23.22 0.11
CA ALA A 275 -9.48 -23.38 -0.14
C ALA A 275 -8.66 -22.67 0.94
N MET A 276 -9.03 -21.44 1.30
CA MET A 276 -8.36 -20.68 2.37
C MET A 276 -8.46 -21.39 3.73
N ALA A 277 -9.62 -21.96 4.07
CA ALA A 277 -9.79 -22.72 5.31
C ALA A 277 -8.88 -23.97 5.36
N ARG A 278 -8.72 -24.66 4.24
CA ARG A 278 -7.82 -25.83 4.13
C ARG A 278 -6.35 -25.44 4.23
N ILE A 279 -5.96 -24.32 3.61
CA ILE A 279 -4.60 -23.78 3.72
C ILE A 279 -4.30 -23.35 5.16
N ALA A 280 -5.23 -22.64 5.81
CA ALA A 280 -5.11 -22.22 7.20
C ALA A 280 -4.93 -23.44 8.14
N THR A 281 -5.73 -24.48 7.93
CA THR A 281 -5.61 -25.75 8.66
C THR A 281 -4.25 -26.42 8.45
N ALA A 282 -3.76 -26.49 7.20
CA ALA A 282 -2.48 -27.10 6.85
C ALA A 282 -1.28 -26.36 7.50
N LEU A 283 -1.37 -25.03 7.59
CA LEU A 283 -0.37 -24.18 8.22
C LEU A 283 -0.49 -24.11 9.76
N GLY A 284 -1.65 -24.48 10.33
CA GLY A 284 -1.93 -24.34 11.76
C GLY A 284 -2.19 -22.90 12.19
N VAL A 285 -2.84 -22.11 11.34
CA VAL A 285 -3.16 -20.69 11.56
C VAL A 285 -4.67 -20.44 11.43
N THR A 286 -5.16 -19.28 11.86
CA THR A 286 -6.58 -18.93 11.78
C THR A 286 -7.00 -18.36 10.42
N ASP A 287 -6.11 -17.62 9.76
CA ASP A 287 -6.36 -17.01 8.45
C ASP A 287 -5.16 -17.28 7.54
N ALA A 288 -5.43 -17.78 6.32
CA ALA A 288 -4.39 -18.27 5.43
C ALA A 288 -3.52 -17.14 4.83
N PRO A 289 -4.08 -16.06 4.24
CA PRO A 289 -3.27 -14.96 3.71
C PRO A 289 -2.33 -14.36 4.77
N THR A 290 -2.86 -14.05 5.95
CA THR A 290 -2.07 -13.46 7.02
C THR A 290 -1.06 -14.43 7.61
N GLY A 291 -1.41 -15.71 7.76
CA GLY A 291 -0.48 -16.74 8.22
C GLY A 291 0.69 -16.96 7.26
N VAL A 292 0.47 -16.89 5.94
CA VAL A 292 1.57 -16.94 4.96
C VAL A 292 2.41 -15.67 5.01
N TYR A 293 1.80 -14.49 5.16
CA TYR A 293 2.56 -13.24 5.36
C TYR A 293 3.49 -13.30 6.58
N ASP A 294 2.96 -13.78 7.70
CA ASP A 294 3.71 -13.91 8.96
C ASP A 294 4.83 -14.96 8.83
N LEU A 295 4.58 -16.04 8.08
CA LEU A 295 5.60 -17.03 7.73
C LEU A 295 6.72 -16.40 6.89
N VAL A 296 6.39 -15.71 5.79
CA VAL A 296 7.39 -15.02 4.93
C VAL A 296 8.24 -14.06 5.76
N THR A 297 7.60 -13.27 6.63
CA THR A 297 8.26 -12.34 7.55
C THR A 297 9.21 -13.06 8.50
N ARG A 298 8.76 -14.14 9.15
CA ARG A 298 9.59 -14.95 10.07
C ARG A 298 10.80 -15.57 9.38
N LEU A 299 10.67 -15.94 8.11
CA LEU A 299 11.76 -16.51 7.33
C LEU A 299 12.82 -15.47 6.88
N GLY A 300 12.56 -14.18 7.09
CA GLY A 300 13.42 -13.10 6.59
C GLY A 300 13.38 -12.93 5.08
N ALA A 301 12.35 -13.49 4.41
CA ALA A 301 12.11 -13.28 2.99
C ALA A 301 11.49 -11.89 2.76
N PRO A 302 11.67 -11.29 1.57
CA PRO A 302 11.12 -9.97 1.29
C PRO A 302 9.58 -10.01 1.30
N THR A 303 8.98 -8.98 1.90
CA THR A 303 7.53 -8.78 1.95
C THR A 303 7.05 -7.60 1.10
N SER A 304 7.96 -6.88 0.41
CA SER A 304 7.65 -5.66 -0.34
C SER A 304 8.25 -5.72 -1.74
N LEU A 305 7.46 -5.35 -2.76
CA LEU A 305 7.95 -5.23 -4.14
C LEU A 305 8.96 -4.06 -4.25
N ALA A 306 8.77 -2.97 -3.50
CA ALA A 306 9.71 -1.86 -3.43
C ALA A 306 11.11 -2.33 -3.01
N ARG A 307 11.18 -3.21 -1.99
CA ARG A 307 12.45 -3.76 -1.48
C ARG A 307 13.20 -4.66 -2.47
N ILE A 308 12.50 -5.22 -3.46
CA ILE A 308 13.11 -6.03 -4.52
C ILE A 308 13.28 -5.26 -5.83
N GLY A 309 13.11 -3.93 -5.81
CA GLY A 309 13.44 -3.04 -6.92
C GLY A 309 12.31 -2.74 -7.89
N PHE A 310 11.06 -3.01 -7.52
CA PHE A 310 9.90 -2.63 -8.35
C PHE A 310 9.49 -1.17 -8.08
N ASP A 311 9.28 -0.41 -9.15
CA ASP A 311 8.89 1.01 -9.09
C ASP A 311 7.34 1.13 -9.11
N GLU A 312 6.80 1.86 -8.14
CA GLU A 312 5.36 2.07 -7.93
C GLU A 312 4.69 2.65 -9.18
N ALA A 313 5.40 3.46 -9.97
CA ALA A 313 4.88 4.08 -11.18
C ALA A 313 4.38 3.06 -12.22
N TYR A 314 4.85 1.79 -12.15
CA TYR A 314 4.45 0.74 -13.08
C TYR A 314 3.26 -0.11 -12.60
N VAL A 315 2.76 0.10 -11.38
CA VAL A 315 1.62 -0.65 -10.83
C VAL A 315 0.39 -0.63 -11.77
N PRO A 316 -0.06 0.52 -12.30
CA PRO A 316 -1.24 0.55 -13.17
C PRO A 316 -1.06 -0.27 -14.46
N GLN A 317 0.16 -0.29 -15.03
CA GLN A 317 0.42 -1.02 -16.27
C GLN A 317 0.48 -2.53 -16.01
N VAL A 318 1.10 -2.97 -14.91
CA VAL A 318 1.11 -4.39 -14.52
C VAL A 318 -0.31 -4.88 -14.23
N ALA A 319 -1.10 -4.09 -13.49
CA ALA A 319 -2.49 -4.42 -13.19
C ALA A 319 -3.34 -4.56 -14.47
N ALA A 320 -3.20 -3.62 -15.41
CA ALA A 320 -3.86 -3.71 -16.71
C ALA A 320 -3.41 -4.96 -17.49
N GLN A 321 -2.11 -5.24 -17.58
CA GLN A 321 -1.59 -6.41 -18.29
C GLN A 321 -2.06 -7.74 -17.68
N ALA A 322 -2.23 -7.79 -16.35
CA ALA A 322 -2.74 -8.95 -15.64
C ALA A 322 -4.26 -9.13 -15.78
N SER A 323 -5.04 -8.06 -15.91
CA SER A 323 -6.51 -8.12 -15.92
C SER A 323 -7.16 -8.04 -17.33
N THR A 324 -6.45 -7.57 -18.36
CA THR A 324 -7.05 -7.31 -19.69
C THR A 324 -7.58 -8.56 -20.40
N LYS A 325 -6.90 -9.70 -20.29
CA LYS A 325 -7.33 -10.96 -20.93
C LYS A 325 -7.93 -11.86 -19.86
N PRO A 326 -9.23 -12.23 -19.97
CA PRO A 326 -9.84 -13.14 -19.02
C PRO A 326 -9.13 -14.50 -19.01
N TYR A 327 -8.86 -15.00 -17.82
CA TYR A 327 -8.46 -16.38 -17.56
C TYR A 327 -9.12 -16.84 -16.25
N PRO A 328 -9.26 -18.16 -16.04
CA PRO A 328 -9.90 -18.67 -14.83
C PRO A 328 -9.18 -18.21 -13.55
N ASN A 329 -9.94 -17.63 -12.62
CA ASN A 329 -9.49 -17.23 -11.29
C ASN A 329 -10.72 -17.22 -10.35
N PRO A 330 -10.62 -17.63 -9.07
CA PRO A 330 -11.78 -17.78 -8.19
C PRO A 330 -12.54 -16.47 -7.90
N ARG A 331 -11.83 -15.34 -7.91
CA ARG A 331 -12.43 -13.99 -7.88
C ARG A 331 -12.30 -13.33 -9.24
N GLU A 332 -13.31 -12.57 -9.64
CA GLU A 332 -13.22 -11.72 -10.84
C GLU A 332 -11.96 -10.84 -10.79
N LEU A 333 -11.29 -10.68 -11.93
CA LEU A 333 -10.08 -9.86 -12.06
C LEU A 333 -10.44 -8.46 -12.55
N THR A 334 -10.50 -7.49 -11.64
CA THR A 334 -10.70 -6.08 -11.99
C THR A 334 -9.37 -5.34 -11.97
N THR A 335 -9.18 -4.38 -12.87
CA THR A 335 -7.94 -3.58 -12.89
C THR A 335 -7.72 -2.87 -11.57
N ASP A 336 -8.75 -2.20 -11.03
CA ASP A 336 -8.68 -1.48 -9.75
C ASP A 336 -8.35 -2.42 -8.58
N GLY A 337 -8.94 -3.62 -8.56
CA GLY A 337 -8.66 -4.61 -7.54
C GLY A 337 -7.22 -5.13 -7.58
N VAL A 338 -6.67 -5.34 -8.78
CA VAL A 338 -5.27 -5.73 -8.95
C VAL A 338 -4.31 -4.57 -8.66
N VAL A 339 -4.69 -3.31 -8.93
CA VAL A 339 -3.93 -2.12 -8.51
C VAL A 339 -3.83 -2.09 -6.99
N ALA A 340 -4.95 -2.19 -6.27
CA ALA A 340 -4.95 -2.18 -4.81
C ALA A 340 -4.06 -3.30 -4.22
N LEU A 341 -4.19 -4.53 -4.75
CA LEU A 341 -3.33 -5.66 -4.39
C LEU A 341 -1.83 -5.33 -4.57
N LEU A 342 -1.46 -4.78 -5.73
CA LEU A 342 -0.07 -4.49 -6.07
C LEU A 342 0.50 -3.32 -5.24
N GLU A 343 -0.32 -2.33 -4.89
CA GLU A 343 0.08 -1.25 -3.99
C GLU A 343 0.35 -1.76 -2.56
N GLU A 344 -0.53 -2.60 -2.02
CA GLU A 344 -0.32 -3.26 -0.73
C GLU A 344 0.96 -4.11 -0.75
N ALA A 345 1.17 -4.89 -1.82
CA ALA A 345 2.37 -5.69 -2.02
C ALA A 345 3.63 -4.83 -2.23
N TRP A 346 3.49 -3.63 -2.81
CA TRP A 346 4.60 -2.70 -2.98
C TRP A 346 5.06 -2.13 -1.65
N ARG A 347 4.11 -1.69 -0.80
CA ARG A 347 4.39 -1.20 0.56
C ARG A 347 4.82 -2.32 1.51
N GLY A 348 4.45 -3.56 1.21
CA GLY A 348 4.63 -4.71 2.08
C GLY A 348 3.74 -4.63 3.32
N GLU A 349 2.48 -4.29 3.08
CA GLU A 349 1.46 -4.25 4.14
C GLU A 349 0.98 -5.66 4.45
N ARG A 350 0.85 -6.00 5.74
CA ARG A 350 0.24 -7.28 6.12
C ARG A 350 -1.21 -7.30 5.61
N PRO A 351 -1.63 -8.33 4.84
CA PRO A 351 -3.01 -8.40 4.34
C PRO A 351 -4.03 -8.35 5.48
N LYS A 352 -5.22 -7.83 5.20
CA LYS A 352 -6.34 -7.91 6.14
C LYS A 352 -6.88 -9.34 6.16
N PRO A 353 -7.24 -9.89 7.34
CA PRO A 353 -7.82 -11.22 7.42
C PRO A 353 -9.14 -11.25 6.65
N TYR A 354 -9.38 -12.34 5.91
CA TYR A 354 -10.66 -12.52 5.25
C TYR A 354 -11.68 -12.96 6.29
N VAL A 355 -12.73 -12.15 6.45
CA VAL A 355 -13.92 -12.50 7.22
C VAL A 355 -15.01 -12.78 6.20
N ASP A 356 -15.66 -13.93 6.30
CA ASP A 356 -16.76 -14.30 5.41
C ASP A 356 -17.93 -13.34 5.63
N ARG A 357 -18.05 -12.34 4.74
CA ARG A 357 -19.03 -11.26 4.84
C ARG A 357 -20.03 -11.36 3.69
N PRO A 358 -21.32 -11.04 3.91
CA PRO A 358 -22.29 -10.92 2.82
C PRO A 358 -21.83 -9.85 1.82
N ASP A 359 -21.87 -10.14 0.52
CA ASP A 359 -21.69 -9.11 -0.50
C ASP A 359 -22.90 -8.17 -0.51
N ILE A 360 -22.66 -6.90 -0.14
CA ILE A 360 -23.67 -5.84 -0.11
C ILE A 360 -23.51 -4.80 -1.23
N SER A 361 -22.61 -5.05 -2.20
CA SER A 361 -22.35 -4.12 -3.30
C SER A 361 -23.59 -3.82 -4.15
N TRP A 362 -24.44 -4.85 -4.35
CA TRP A 362 -25.72 -4.73 -5.08
C TRP A 362 -26.63 -3.64 -4.49
N LEU A 363 -26.64 -3.46 -3.16
CA LEU A 363 -27.48 -2.50 -2.50
C LEU A 363 -27.02 -1.05 -2.79
N ALA A 364 -25.71 -0.84 -2.84
CA ALA A 364 -25.16 0.48 -3.20
C ALA A 364 -25.57 0.86 -4.63
N ASP A 365 -25.51 -0.08 -5.57
CA ASP A 365 -25.88 0.14 -6.95
C ASP A 365 -27.38 0.43 -7.12
N GLU A 366 -28.24 -0.29 -6.40
CA GLU A 366 -29.69 -0.01 -6.39
C GLU A 366 -29.99 1.41 -5.88
N VAL A 367 -29.38 1.83 -4.78
CA VAL A 367 -29.58 3.18 -4.24
C VAL A 367 -29.05 4.23 -5.21
N VAL A 368 -27.86 4.04 -5.78
CA VAL A 368 -27.28 4.97 -6.76
C VAL A 368 -28.16 5.12 -8.00
N ALA A 369 -28.76 4.03 -8.48
CA ALA A 369 -29.66 4.05 -9.62
C ALA A 369 -30.87 4.98 -9.40
N THR A 370 -31.32 5.16 -8.14
CA THR A 370 -32.43 6.08 -7.81
C THR A 370 -32.09 7.56 -8.09
N PHE A 371 -30.81 7.93 -8.11
CA PHE A 371 -30.38 9.31 -8.36
C PHE A 371 -30.15 9.63 -9.84
N ALA A 372 -30.19 8.64 -10.73
CA ALA A 372 -29.87 8.81 -12.16
C ALA A 372 -30.77 9.83 -12.88
N LYS A 373 -31.99 10.07 -12.38
CA LYS A 373 -32.96 11.02 -12.94
C LYS A 373 -33.06 12.33 -12.13
N SER A 374 -32.05 12.64 -11.32
CA SER A 374 -32.05 13.88 -10.53
C SER A 374 -32.18 15.12 -11.43
N PRO A 375 -33.14 16.03 -11.17
CA PRO A 375 -33.30 17.28 -11.94
C PRO A 375 -32.07 18.18 -11.90
N ASN A 376 -31.27 18.08 -10.82
CA ASN A 376 -29.98 18.76 -10.71
C ASN A 376 -28.86 17.72 -10.89
N PRO A 377 -28.15 17.73 -12.05
CA PRO A 377 -27.09 16.75 -12.32
C PRO A 377 -25.97 16.75 -11.28
N ARG A 378 -25.63 17.92 -10.71
CA ARG A 378 -24.59 18.02 -9.69
C ARG A 378 -25.02 17.37 -8.38
N VAL A 379 -26.27 17.55 -7.96
CA VAL A 379 -26.82 16.88 -6.78
C VAL A 379 -26.85 15.37 -6.97
N GLY A 380 -27.29 14.89 -8.14
CA GLY A 380 -27.26 13.47 -8.47
C GLY A 380 -25.86 12.88 -8.36
N ALA A 381 -24.86 13.52 -8.99
CA ALA A 381 -23.47 13.07 -8.93
C ALA A 381 -22.90 13.04 -7.51
N LEU A 382 -23.16 14.09 -6.70
CA LEU A 382 -22.67 14.16 -5.32
C LEU A 382 -23.29 13.10 -4.42
N LEU A 383 -24.60 12.87 -4.52
CA LEU A 383 -25.30 11.84 -3.74
C LEU A 383 -24.89 10.43 -4.16
N SER A 384 -24.69 10.18 -5.46
CA SER A 384 -24.20 8.89 -5.94
C SER A 384 -22.80 8.56 -5.38
N ASP A 385 -21.87 9.53 -5.37
CA ASP A 385 -20.53 9.32 -4.81
C ASP A 385 -20.58 9.13 -3.28
N LEU A 386 -21.38 9.95 -2.57
CA LEU A 386 -21.57 9.82 -1.13
C LEU A 386 -22.12 8.45 -0.73
N VAL A 387 -23.15 7.95 -1.43
CA VAL A 387 -23.74 6.62 -1.14
C VAL A 387 -22.71 5.51 -1.31
N ARG A 388 -21.92 5.54 -2.40
CA ARG A 388 -20.87 4.54 -2.59
C ARG A 388 -19.84 4.55 -1.47
N ARG A 389 -19.41 5.74 -1.03
CA ARG A 389 -18.45 5.87 0.08
C ARG A 389 -19.03 5.41 1.41
N LEU A 390 -20.29 5.72 1.70
CA LEU A 390 -20.96 5.27 2.93
C LEU A 390 -21.13 3.75 2.95
N HIS A 391 -21.58 3.14 1.86
CA HIS A 391 -21.72 1.69 1.76
C HIS A 391 -20.36 0.99 1.82
N GLY A 392 -19.33 1.54 1.17
CA GLY A 392 -17.95 1.07 1.28
C GLY A 392 -17.45 1.13 2.73
N PHE A 393 -17.65 2.24 3.42
CA PHE A 393 -17.27 2.38 4.83
C PHE A 393 -17.97 1.34 5.73
N VAL A 394 -19.26 1.08 5.50
CA VAL A 394 -20.01 0.02 6.21
C VAL A 394 -19.38 -1.35 5.96
N ALA A 395 -19.15 -1.70 4.69
CA ALA A 395 -18.61 -3.00 4.30
C ALA A 395 -17.18 -3.24 4.79
N ASP A 396 -16.31 -2.23 4.65
CA ASP A 396 -14.89 -2.30 5.00
C ASP A 396 -14.70 -2.50 6.50
N ASN A 397 -15.55 -1.86 7.31
CA ASN A 397 -15.45 -1.87 8.78
C ASN A 397 -16.36 -2.90 9.46
N ASP A 398 -17.19 -3.63 8.72
CA ASP A 398 -18.14 -4.61 9.29
C ASP A 398 -19.06 -3.99 10.35
N LEU A 399 -19.56 -2.78 10.07
CA LEU A 399 -20.24 -2.00 11.09
C LEU A 399 -21.40 -2.79 11.70
N THR A 400 -21.38 -2.88 13.03
CA THR A 400 -22.47 -3.50 13.77
C THR A 400 -23.68 -2.57 13.85
N GLU A 401 -24.86 -3.15 14.06
CA GLU A 401 -26.08 -2.38 14.30
C GLU A 401 -25.91 -1.43 15.51
N ALA A 402 -25.21 -1.87 16.56
CA ALA A 402 -24.97 -1.05 17.75
C ALA A 402 -24.11 0.18 17.45
N GLU A 403 -23.03 0.03 16.68
CA GLU A 403 -22.18 1.15 16.26
C GLU A 403 -22.95 2.10 15.34
N TRP A 404 -23.77 1.56 14.43
CA TRP A 404 -24.61 2.37 13.56
C TRP A 404 -25.64 3.19 14.36
N LEU A 405 -26.36 2.57 15.29
CA LEU A 405 -27.32 3.26 16.14
C LEU A 405 -26.65 4.31 17.03
N PHE A 406 -25.44 4.04 17.52
CA PHE A 406 -24.64 5.02 18.26
C PHE A 406 -24.29 6.24 17.39
N ALA A 407 -23.87 6.03 16.14
CA ALA A 407 -23.57 7.12 15.21
C ALA A 407 -24.83 7.95 14.87
N ILE A 408 -25.99 7.30 14.70
CA ILE A 408 -27.27 7.99 14.48
C ILE A 408 -27.67 8.82 15.70
N ASP A 409 -27.53 8.30 16.92
CA ASP A 409 -27.76 9.07 18.15
C ASP A 409 -26.82 10.29 18.24
N PHE A 410 -25.53 10.10 17.95
CA PHE A 410 -24.55 11.18 17.92
C PHE A 410 -24.95 12.31 16.96
N LEU A 411 -25.33 11.98 15.71
CA LEU A 411 -25.77 12.95 14.72
C LEU A 411 -27.08 13.62 15.13
N THR A 412 -27.99 12.87 15.76
CA THR A 412 -29.27 13.39 16.27
C THR A 412 -29.03 14.44 17.36
N ARG A 413 -28.19 14.13 18.36
CA ARG A 413 -27.83 15.07 19.42
C ARG A 413 -27.08 16.29 18.89
N THR A 414 -26.23 16.10 17.89
CA THR A 414 -25.53 17.21 17.20
C THR A 414 -26.54 18.17 16.56
N GLY A 415 -27.55 17.63 15.88
CA GLY A 415 -28.64 18.43 15.32
C GLY A 415 -29.48 19.15 16.38
N GLN A 416 -29.85 18.47 17.46
CA GLN A 416 -30.66 19.04 18.55
C GLN A 416 -29.93 20.14 19.33
N MET A 417 -28.61 20.14 19.33
CA MET A 417 -27.79 21.17 19.96
C MET A 417 -27.58 22.40 19.06
N SER A 418 -27.98 22.32 17.79
CA SER A 418 -27.88 23.44 16.85
C SER A 418 -29.12 24.34 16.94
N ASP A 419 -28.91 25.65 17.04
CA ASP A 419 -29.92 26.70 17.06
C ASP A 419 -29.42 27.97 16.32
N ASP A 420 -30.15 29.09 16.40
CA ASP A 420 -29.79 30.35 15.73
C ASP A 420 -28.48 30.98 16.22
N LYS A 421 -27.95 30.53 17.36
CA LYS A 421 -26.73 31.04 18.01
C LYS A 421 -25.59 30.02 18.02
N ARG A 422 -25.89 28.73 17.99
CA ARG A 422 -24.93 27.62 18.03
C ARG A 422 -25.15 26.70 16.84
N GLN A 423 -24.13 26.45 16.03
CA GLN A 423 -24.20 25.51 14.92
C GLN A 423 -23.27 24.32 15.17
N GLU A 424 -23.73 23.34 15.94
CA GLU A 424 -22.93 22.17 16.34
C GLU A 424 -22.54 21.31 15.12
N PHE A 425 -23.36 21.28 14.05
CA PHE A 425 -22.97 20.63 12.79
C PHE A 425 -21.81 21.31 12.07
N VAL A 426 -21.70 22.64 12.17
CA VAL A 426 -20.53 23.37 11.64
C VAL A 426 -19.31 23.02 12.48
N LEU A 427 -19.46 22.96 13.81
CA LEU A 427 -18.38 22.52 14.71
C LEU A 427 -17.93 21.07 14.41
N LEU A 428 -18.86 20.17 14.11
CA LEU A 428 -18.54 18.80 13.67
C LEU A 428 -17.75 18.81 12.35
N SER A 429 -18.17 19.62 11.37
CA SER A 429 -17.47 19.80 10.10
C SER A 429 -16.05 20.35 10.29
N ASP A 430 -15.88 21.33 11.17
CA ASP A 430 -14.61 21.96 11.51
C ASP A 430 -13.64 20.95 12.15
N THR A 431 -14.14 20.18 13.12
CA THR A 431 -13.33 19.20 13.87
C THR A 431 -13.06 17.91 13.11
N LEU A 432 -13.78 17.62 12.02
CA LEU A 432 -13.46 16.57 11.04
C LEU A 432 -12.58 17.10 9.89
N GLY A 433 -12.29 18.41 9.85
CA GLY A 433 -11.46 19.04 8.81
C GLY A 433 -12.17 19.29 7.48
N VAL A 434 -13.47 18.99 7.39
CA VAL A 434 -14.25 19.16 6.15
C VAL A 434 -14.37 20.64 5.79
N SER A 435 -14.62 21.52 6.77
CA SER A 435 -14.71 22.96 6.54
C SER A 435 -13.40 23.53 5.98
N SER A 436 -12.26 23.10 6.53
CA SER A 436 -10.93 23.51 6.07
C SER A 436 -10.64 22.98 4.66
N ALA A 437 -11.03 21.74 4.35
CA ALA A 437 -10.90 21.19 3.00
C ALA A 437 -11.77 21.96 1.98
N VAL A 438 -13.01 22.29 2.33
CA VAL A 438 -13.90 23.09 1.48
C VAL A 438 -13.35 24.51 1.29
N ASP A 439 -12.83 25.13 2.34
CA ASP A 439 -12.17 26.44 2.27
C ASP A 439 -10.97 26.40 1.32
N LEU A 440 -10.08 25.42 1.45
CA LEU A 440 -8.93 25.25 0.57
C LEU A 440 -9.35 25.12 -0.90
N LEU A 441 -10.33 24.26 -1.17
CA LEU A 441 -10.85 24.02 -2.52
C LEU A 441 -11.66 25.19 -3.09
N THR A 442 -12.14 26.12 -2.27
CA THR A 442 -12.97 27.24 -2.72
C THR A 442 -12.14 28.52 -2.85
N ASN A 443 -11.33 28.80 -1.84
CA ASN A 443 -10.72 30.10 -1.60
C ASN A 443 -9.18 30.08 -1.72
N SER A 444 -8.52 28.93 -1.58
CA SER A 444 -7.04 28.80 -1.64
C SER A 444 -6.53 28.09 -2.90
N ARG A 445 -7.25 28.15 -4.04
CA ARG A 445 -6.82 27.49 -5.29
C ARG A 445 -5.58 28.11 -5.95
N SER A 446 -5.26 29.35 -5.58
CA SER A 446 -4.15 30.11 -6.18
C SER A 446 -3.06 30.30 -5.12
N PRO A 447 -1.84 29.75 -5.33
CA PRO A 447 -0.75 29.88 -4.36
C PRO A 447 -0.25 31.32 -4.18
N GLU A 448 -0.65 32.24 -5.07
CA GLU A 448 -0.23 33.65 -5.05
C GLU A 448 -1.03 34.53 -4.08
N THR A 449 -2.22 34.09 -3.64
CA THR A 449 -3.04 34.80 -2.64
C THR A 449 -2.66 34.41 -1.22
N THR A 450 -2.88 35.31 -0.25
CA THR A 450 -2.79 34.90 1.16
C THR A 450 -3.81 33.77 1.44
N PRO A 451 -3.40 32.69 2.13
CA PRO A 451 -4.32 31.59 2.41
C PRO A 451 -5.56 32.05 3.18
N SER A 452 -6.72 31.54 2.78
CA SER A 452 -7.98 31.77 3.48
C SER A 452 -8.06 30.95 4.78
N ALA A 453 -9.07 31.19 5.59
CA ALA A 453 -9.42 30.38 6.74
C ALA A 453 -10.94 30.37 6.95
N VAL A 454 -11.41 29.41 7.74
CA VAL A 454 -12.80 29.39 8.21
C VAL A 454 -13.09 30.66 9.02
N LEU A 455 -14.32 31.18 8.92
CA LEU A 455 -14.75 32.41 9.61
C LEU A 455 -14.69 32.30 11.14
N GLY A 456 -14.80 31.08 11.65
CA GLY A 456 -14.85 30.82 13.09
C GLY A 456 -16.20 31.21 13.70
N PRO A 457 -16.55 30.63 14.86
CA PRO A 457 -17.88 30.75 15.45
C PRO A 457 -18.16 32.10 16.14
N PHE A 458 -17.14 32.95 16.34
CA PHE A 458 -17.24 34.17 17.16
C PHE A 458 -17.21 35.48 16.39
N TYR A 459 -17.25 35.41 15.05
CA TYR A 459 -17.46 36.60 14.21
C TYR A 459 -18.87 37.15 14.43
N VAL A 460 -18.99 38.47 14.63
CA VAL A 460 -20.28 39.18 14.69
C VAL A 460 -20.33 40.18 13.55
N PRO A 461 -21.36 40.14 12.68
CA PRO A 461 -21.51 41.09 11.60
C PRO A 461 -21.55 42.55 12.08
N GLY A 462 -20.84 43.43 11.37
CA GLY A 462 -20.84 44.87 11.65
C GLY A 462 -20.06 45.26 12.92
N PRO A 463 -18.78 44.88 13.06
CA PRO A 463 -17.96 45.35 14.17
C PRO A 463 -17.84 46.89 14.15
N PRO A 464 -17.58 47.51 15.32
CA PRO A 464 -17.59 48.97 15.45
C PRO A 464 -16.56 49.63 14.52
N PRO A 465 -16.95 50.68 13.77
CA PRO A 465 -16.01 51.39 12.93
C PRO A 465 -14.98 52.14 13.78
N MET A 466 -13.70 52.05 13.40
CA MET A 466 -12.59 52.74 14.05
C MET A 466 -11.62 53.32 13.02
N SER A 467 -10.93 54.40 13.39
CA SER A 467 -9.85 54.97 12.59
C SER A 467 -8.55 54.18 12.76
N SER A 468 -7.68 54.21 11.75
CA SER A 468 -6.31 53.70 11.89
C SER A 468 -5.61 54.38 13.07
N GLY A 469 -4.87 53.60 13.87
CA GLY A 469 -4.22 54.01 15.12
C GLY A 469 -5.06 53.83 16.37
N SER A 470 -6.34 53.48 16.25
CA SER A 470 -7.21 53.22 17.39
C SER A 470 -6.80 51.97 18.17
N ASP A 471 -7.21 51.92 19.43
CA ASP A 471 -7.03 50.78 20.33
C ASP A 471 -8.31 49.95 20.41
N ILE A 472 -8.28 48.77 19.78
CA ILE A 472 -9.43 47.87 19.74
C ILE A 472 -9.63 47.13 21.06
N ALA A 473 -8.60 47.06 21.92
CA ALA A 473 -8.69 46.41 23.23
C ALA A 473 -9.42 47.27 24.27
N LYS A 474 -9.55 48.58 24.05
CA LYS A 474 -10.27 49.54 24.92
C LYS A 474 -9.88 49.43 26.40
N GLY A 475 -8.60 49.21 26.68
CA GLY A 475 -8.07 49.12 28.04
C GLY A 475 -8.20 47.75 28.71
N MET A 476 -8.54 46.69 27.96
CA MET A 476 -8.47 45.33 28.49
C MET A 476 -7.04 44.93 28.87
N HIS A 477 -6.96 44.14 29.94
CA HIS A 477 -5.70 43.57 30.42
C HIS A 477 -5.11 42.62 29.37
N GLY A 478 -3.80 42.74 29.14
CA GLY A 478 -3.05 41.92 28.19
C GLY A 478 -1.75 42.56 27.78
N THR A 479 -0.87 41.78 27.16
CA THR A 479 0.37 42.32 26.56
C THR A 479 0.02 43.20 25.36
N PRO A 480 0.35 44.51 25.34
CA PRO A 480 0.00 45.39 24.23
C PRO A 480 0.58 44.90 22.90
N LEU A 481 -0.22 44.99 21.84
CA LEU A 481 0.13 44.56 20.48
C LEU A 481 -0.15 45.68 19.49
N TRP A 482 0.87 46.08 18.73
CA TRP A 482 0.73 46.93 17.56
C TRP A 482 0.68 46.07 16.30
N ALA A 483 -0.39 46.19 15.53
CA ALA A 483 -0.52 45.57 14.21
C ALA A 483 -0.33 46.62 13.12
N ASP A 484 0.57 46.35 12.18
CA ASP A 484 0.85 47.16 10.99
C ASP A 484 0.57 46.28 9.75
N ILE A 485 -0.57 46.54 9.11
CA ILE A 485 -1.13 45.66 8.08
C ILE A 485 -1.16 46.39 6.75
N ARG A 486 -0.74 45.71 5.68
CA ARG A 486 -0.85 46.17 4.30
C ARG A 486 -1.70 45.22 3.46
N ILE A 487 -2.48 45.74 2.53
CA ILE A 487 -3.28 44.97 1.58
C ILE A 487 -2.85 45.33 0.17
N THR A 488 -2.57 44.29 -0.62
CA THR A 488 -2.12 44.40 -2.02
C THR A 488 -2.88 43.46 -2.95
N ASP A 489 -2.88 43.78 -4.24
CA ASP A 489 -3.26 42.84 -5.31
C ASP A 489 -2.14 41.82 -5.59
N LEU A 490 -2.34 40.96 -6.60
CA LEU A 490 -1.35 39.94 -6.99
C LEU A 490 -0.08 40.52 -7.63
N ASP A 491 -0.13 41.77 -8.11
CA ASP A 491 0.99 42.51 -8.68
C ASP A 491 1.68 43.42 -7.63
N GLU A 492 1.39 43.19 -6.34
CA GLU A 492 1.90 43.96 -5.19
C GLU A 492 1.49 45.45 -5.17
N ARG A 493 0.45 45.82 -5.92
CA ARG A 493 -0.09 47.19 -5.89
C ARG A 493 -0.97 47.38 -4.65
N PRO A 494 -0.89 48.53 -3.96
CA PRO A 494 -1.71 48.79 -2.78
C PRO A 494 -3.20 48.82 -3.13
N VAL A 495 -4.05 48.30 -2.23
CA VAL A 495 -5.51 48.35 -2.38
C VAL A 495 -6.09 49.38 -1.39
N PRO A 496 -6.36 50.62 -1.85
CA PRO A 496 -6.91 51.67 -1.00
C PRO A 496 -8.40 51.46 -0.71
N GLY A 497 -8.84 51.89 0.47
CA GLY A 497 -10.25 51.82 0.88
C GLY A 497 -10.79 50.40 1.10
N ALA A 498 -9.93 49.39 1.22
CA ALA A 498 -10.33 48.03 1.57
C ALA A 498 -10.92 48.03 3.00
N VAL A 499 -12.09 47.42 3.15
CA VAL A 499 -12.77 47.22 4.44
C VAL A 499 -12.13 46.03 5.14
N VAL A 500 -11.65 46.24 6.37
CA VAL A 500 -11.00 45.20 7.18
C VAL A 500 -11.71 45.07 8.51
N ASP A 501 -12.35 43.93 8.71
CA ASP A 501 -12.83 43.51 10.03
C ASP A 501 -11.72 42.73 10.72
N VAL A 502 -11.41 43.10 11.96
CA VAL A 502 -10.49 42.38 12.85
C VAL A 502 -11.24 41.88 14.08
N TRP A 503 -10.92 40.67 14.55
CA TRP A 503 -11.40 40.15 15.84
C TRP A 503 -10.42 39.14 16.46
N GLN A 504 -10.44 38.98 17.78
CA GLN A 504 -9.60 38.01 18.51
C GLN A 504 -10.15 37.68 19.91
N SER A 505 -9.55 36.69 20.56
CA SER A 505 -9.71 36.40 21.99
C SER A 505 -8.89 37.35 22.87
N ASN A 506 -9.31 37.50 24.13
CA ASN A 506 -8.56 38.21 25.17
C ASN A 506 -7.43 37.33 25.78
N GLU A 507 -6.73 37.85 26.79
CA GLU A 507 -5.61 37.15 27.44
C GLU A 507 -6.03 35.86 28.18
N ASP A 508 -7.30 35.80 28.60
CA ASP A 508 -7.90 34.64 29.28
C ASP A 508 -8.48 33.61 28.28
N GLY A 509 -8.42 33.87 26.97
CA GLY A 509 -8.93 32.96 25.94
C GLY A 509 -10.44 33.06 25.72
N PHE A 510 -11.05 34.22 25.94
CA PHE A 510 -12.47 34.48 25.66
C PHE A 510 -12.66 35.58 24.61
N TYR A 511 -13.65 35.41 23.74
CA TYR A 511 -14.17 36.50 22.92
C TYR A 511 -15.16 37.33 23.73
N ASP A 512 -15.29 38.61 23.42
CA ASP A 512 -16.24 39.54 24.06
C ASP A 512 -17.69 39.02 24.07
N VAL A 513 -18.15 38.33 23.02
CA VAL A 513 -19.47 37.70 22.95
C VAL A 513 -19.71 36.59 23.98
N GLN A 514 -18.64 36.06 24.59
CA GLN A 514 -18.68 35.06 25.64
C GLN A 514 -18.69 35.69 27.05
N LEU A 515 -18.57 37.01 27.14
CA LEU A 515 -18.45 37.77 28.39
C LEU A 515 -19.71 38.65 28.57
N PRO A 516 -20.80 38.12 29.17
CA PRO A 516 -22.09 38.81 29.22
C PRO A 516 -22.08 40.11 30.04
N ASP A 517 -21.13 40.26 30.98
CA ASP A 517 -21.00 41.41 31.86
C ASP A 517 -20.07 42.51 31.27
N LEU A 518 -19.54 42.31 30.07
CA LEU A 518 -18.61 43.23 29.42
C LEU A 518 -19.35 44.35 28.68
N GLU A 519 -19.05 45.61 29.00
CA GLU A 519 -19.66 46.75 28.32
C GLU A 519 -19.09 46.96 26.91
N GLY A 520 -19.90 46.61 25.92
CA GLY A 520 -19.68 46.94 24.50
C GLY A 520 -18.66 46.04 23.79
N PRO A 521 -18.59 46.13 22.45
CA PRO A 521 -17.68 45.32 21.66
C PRO A 521 -16.23 45.74 21.92
N VAL A 522 -15.37 44.76 22.19
CA VAL A 522 -13.92 44.93 22.40
C VAL A 522 -13.16 43.85 21.65
N LEU A 523 -11.88 44.13 21.33
CA LEU A 523 -11.03 43.29 20.47
C LEU A 523 -11.63 43.00 19.11
N ARG A 524 -12.54 43.84 18.66
CA ARG A 524 -13.13 43.79 17.32
C ARG A 524 -13.31 45.20 16.78
N ALA A 525 -13.03 45.38 15.49
CA ALA A 525 -13.20 46.67 14.82
C ALA A 525 -13.36 46.49 13.31
N ARG A 526 -13.95 47.50 12.67
CA ARG A 526 -13.93 47.70 11.21
C ARG A 526 -13.10 48.91 10.88
N MET A 527 -12.11 48.75 10.01
CA MET A 527 -11.22 49.82 9.54
C MET A 527 -11.16 49.85 8.01
N HIS A 528 -10.59 50.93 7.47
CA HIS A 528 -10.32 51.07 6.04
C HIS A 528 -8.84 51.29 5.80
N THR A 529 -8.30 50.73 4.72
CA THR A 529 -6.94 51.05 4.29
C THR A 529 -6.82 52.47 3.75
N ASP A 530 -5.66 53.08 3.97
CA ASP A 530 -5.25 54.34 3.37
C ASP A 530 -4.84 54.18 1.89
N ASP A 531 -4.33 55.26 1.29
CA ASP A 531 -3.89 55.31 -0.11
C ASP A 531 -2.72 54.34 -0.42
N ASP A 532 -1.94 53.96 0.59
CA ASP A 532 -0.84 52.98 0.48
C ASP A 532 -1.29 51.54 0.78
N GLY A 533 -2.60 51.34 0.93
CA GLY A 533 -3.20 50.05 1.27
C GLY A 533 -2.93 49.64 2.71
N ARG A 534 -2.60 50.57 3.61
CA ARG A 534 -2.20 50.28 4.98
C ARG A 534 -3.28 50.61 6.01
N LEU A 535 -3.24 49.89 7.11
CA LEU A 535 -3.95 50.21 8.35
C LEU A 535 -3.10 49.73 9.52
N PHE A 536 -3.24 50.40 10.66
CA PHE A 536 -2.55 50.02 11.88
C PHE A 536 -3.47 50.21 13.07
N PHE A 537 -3.27 49.42 14.13
CA PHE A 537 -4.08 49.51 15.34
C PHE A 537 -3.38 48.89 16.55
N TRP A 538 -3.85 49.29 17.72
CA TRP A 538 -3.49 48.65 18.99
C TRP A 538 -4.50 47.58 19.37
N SER A 539 -4.00 46.49 19.91
CA SER A 539 -4.75 45.40 20.55
C SER A 539 -3.92 44.84 21.71
N ILE A 540 -4.23 43.61 22.13
CA ILE A 540 -3.41 42.79 23.01
C ILE A 540 -2.99 41.50 22.29
N LEU A 541 -1.91 40.86 22.72
CA LEU A 541 -1.47 39.57 22.19
C LEU A 541 -2.58 38.52 22.36
N PRO A 542 -3.06 37.87 21.29
CA PRO A 542 -4.16 36.91 21.40
C PRO A 542 -3.72 35.65 22.16
N LYS A 543 -4.68 35.03 22.87
CA LYS A 543 -4.48 33.76 23.57
C LYS A 543 -5.13 32.61 22.82
N HIS A 544 -4.61 31.40 22.99
CA HIS A 544 -5.33 30.19 22.62
C HIS A 544 -6.67 30.13 23.37
N TYR A 545 -7.67 29.51 22.75
CA TYR A 545 -9.00 29.40 23.34
C TYR A 545 -9.66 28.06 22.97
N PRO A 546 -10.53 27.51 23.81
CA PRO A 546 -11.26 26.29 23.48
C PRO A 546 -12.45 26.60 22.56
N ILE A 547 -12.70 25.73 21.58
CA ILE A 547 -14.02 25.62 20.95
C ILE A 547 -15.02 25.00 21.95
N PRO A 548 -16.34 25.17 21.77
CA PRO A 548 -17.33 24.50 22.62
C PRO A 548 -17.08 22.99 22.72
N SER A 549 -17.08 22.45 23.94
CA SER A 549 -16.76 21.04 24.20
C SER A 549 -17.78 20.35 25.11
N ASP A 550 -18.88 21.02 25.42
CA ASP A 550 -20.01 20.54 26.23
C ASP A 550 -21.01 19.68 25.44
N GLY A 551 -20.81 19.57 24.12
CA GLY A 551 -21.69 18.87 23.18
C GLY A 551 -21.15 17.53 22.67
N PRO A 552 -21.89 16.87 21.75
CA PRO A 552 -21.45 15.64 21.09
C PRO A 552 -20.06 15.79 20.46
N VAL A 553 -19.74 16.92 19.83
CA VAL A 553 -18.42 17.14 19.22
C VAL A 553 -17.30 17.12 20.28
N GLY A 554 -17.54 17.72 21.45
CA GLY A 554 -16.59 17.64 22.57
C GLY A 554 -16.39 16.22 23.09
N GLN A 555 -17.46 15.41 23.13
CA GLN A 555 -17.37 13.99 23.47
C GLN A 555 -16.53 13.21 22.44
N MET A 556 -16.70 13.50 21.14
CA MET A 556 -15.90 12.90 20.06
C MET A 556 -14.40 13.25 20.21
N LEU A 557 -14.08 14.51 20.48
CA LEU A 557 -12.68 14.93 20.71
C LEU A 557 -12.08 14.17 21.90
N THR A 558 -12.82 14.09 23.00
CA THR A 558 -12.38 13.36 24.20
C THR A 558 -12.17 11.87 23.91
N ALA A 559 -13.10 11.23 23.22
CA ALA A 559 -13.03 9.81 22.86
C ALA A 559 -11.86 9.48 21.93
N THR A 560 -11.39 10.47 21.15
CA THR A 560 -10.24 10.33 20.24
C THR A 560 -8.93 10.87 20.82
N GLY A 561 -8.92 11.27 22.10
CA GLY A 561 -7.74 11.82 22.76
C GLY A 561 -7.32 13.21 22.26
N ARG A 562 -8.22 13.94 21.60
CA ARG A 562 -7.99 15.30 21.08
C ARG A 562 -8.46 16.37 22.06
N HIS A 563 -7.78 17.52 22.05
CA HIS A 563 -8.17 18.70 22.82
C HIS A 563 -9.08 19.64 22.02
N ALA A 564 -9.79 20.54 22.72
CA ALA A 564 -10.69 21.54 22.12
C ALA A 564 -9.99 22.88 21.76
N TYR A 565 -8.70 23.04 22.05
CA TYR A 565 -8.02 24.33 21.88
C TYR A 565 -7.69 24.67 20.42
N ARG A 566 -7.89 25.94 20.08
CA ARG A 566 -7.34 26.60 18.91
C ARG A 566 -6.05 27.34 19.27
N ALA A 567 -5.09 27.36 18.35
CA ALA A 567 -3.83 28.09 18.54
C ALA A 567 -4.09 29.61 18.68
N PRO A 568 -3.21 30.41 19.31
CA PRO A 568 -3.41 31.86 19.43
C PRO A 568 -3.33 32.57 18.07
N HIS A 569 -4.34 33.36 17.73
CA HIS A 569 -4.39 34.07 16.44
C HIS A 569 -5.20 35.38 16.45
N LEU A 570 -4.91 36.23 15.47
CA LEU A 570 -5.74 37.36 15.05
C LEU A 570 -6.56 36.98 13.83
N HIS A 571 -7.85 37.27 13.82
CA HIS A 571 -8.68 37.08 12.63
C HIS A 571 -8.82 38.35 11.79
N PHE A 572 -8.94 38.15 10.47
CA PHE A 572 -9.16 39.21 9.50
C PHE A 572 -10.24 38.80 8.49
N MET A 573 -11.11 39.75 8.14
CA MET A 573 -11.96 39.66 6.95
C MET A 573 -11.78 40.92 6.12
N ILE A 574 -11.34 40.74 4.87
CA ILE A 574 -10.92 41.80 3.97
C ILE A 574 -11.85 41.82 2.76
N GLN A 575 -12.38 43.00 2.45
CA GLN A 575 -13.28 43.23 1.33
C GLN A 575 -12.91 44.51 0.59
N ALA A 576 -12.79 44.44 -0.73
CA ALA A 576 -12.59 45.60 -1.59
C ALA A 576 -13.40 45.45 -2.89
N PRO A 577 -13.93 46.55 -3.48
CA PRO A 577 -14.62 46.50 -4.77
C PRO A 577 -13.73 45.86 -5.85
N GLY A 578 -14.26 44.88 -6.60
CA GLY A 578 -13.52 44.18 -7.64
C GLY A 578 -12.60 43.04 -7.16
N PHE A 579 -12.52 42.81 -5.85
CA PHE A 579 -11.71 41.73 -5.25
C PHE A 579 -12.58 40.67 -4.56
N ARG A 580 -12.05 39.45 -4.49
CA ARG A 580 -12.65 38.37 -3.71
C ARG A 580 -12.51 38.69 -2.22
N ARG A 581 -13.56 38.43 -1.45
CA ARG A 581 -13.51 38.52 0.01
C ARG A 581 -12.52 37.50 0.55
N LEU A 582 -11.55 37.94 1.33
CA LEU A 582 -10.61 37.07 2.04
C LEU A 582 -11.00 37.02 3.52
N VAL A 583 -11.23 35.82 4.04
CA VAL A 583 -11.29 35.54 5.48
C VAL A 583 -10.01 34.80 5.81
N THR A 584 -9.26 35.25 6.81
CA THR A 584 -7.96 34.66 7.16
C THR A 584 -7.61 34.94 8.62
N GLN A 585 -6.46 34.47 9.06
CA GLN A 585 -5.98 34.59 10.43
C GLN A 585 -4.45 34.59 10.48
N LEU A 586 -3.86 35.27 11.46
CA LEU A 586 -2.41 35.28 11.71
C LEU A 586 -2.14 34.61 13.06
N PHE A 587 -1.40 33.50 13.05
CA PHE A 587 -1.06 32.72 14.23
C PHE A 587 0.24 33.18 14.87
N VAL A 588 0.29 33.19 16.19
CA VAL A 588 1.48 33.58 16.95
C VAL A 588 2.52 32.45 16.90
N LYS A 589 3.66 32.70 16.26
CA LYS A 589 4.79 31.76 16.19
C LYS A 589 5.27 31.36 17.59
N GLY A 590 5.46 30.06 17.80
CA GLY A 590 5.83 29.50 19.11
C GLY A 590 4.69 29.43 20.12
N GLY A 591 3.48 29.84 19.74
CA GLY A 591 2.27 29.65 20.53
C GLY A 591 1.89 28.18 20.68
N PRO A 592 1.15 27.81 21.73
CA PRO A 592 0.68 26.44 21.92
C PRO A 592 -0.33 26.03 20.83
N TYR A 593 -0.44 24.71 20.60
CA TYR A 593 -1.42 24.08 19.71
C TYR A 593 -1.29 24.37 18.21
N LEU A 594 -0.17 24.93 17.75
CA LEU A 594 0.08 25.18 16.32
C LEU A 594 0.09 23.87 15.50
N ASP A 595 0.58 22.79 16.09
CA ASP A 595 0.66 21.45 15.50
C ASP A 595 -0.57 20.57 15.76
N SER A 596 -1.53 21.05 16.55
CA SER A 596 -2.67 20.26 17.02
C SER A 596 -4.00 21.01 17.07
N ASP A 597 -4.12 22.14 16.35
CA ASP A 597 -5.32 22.99 16.32
C ASP A 597 -6.61 22.17 16.10
N ALA A 598 -7.59 22.38 16.98
CA ALA A 598 -8.79 21.52 17.04
C ALA A 598 -9.63 21.53 15.74
N VAL A 599 -9.51 22.56 14.91
CA VAL A 599 -10.30 22.76 13.68
C VAL A 599 -9.45 22.76 12.41
N PHE A 600 -8.18 22.34 12.51
CA PHE A 600 -7.24 22.30 11.38
C PHE A 600 -7.12 23.66 10.66
N GLY A 601 -7.15 24.75 11.43
CA GLY A 601 -7.11 26.11 10.87
C GLY A 601 -5.69 26.63 10.61
N VAL A 602 -4.67 26.01 11.21
CA VAL A 602 -3.28 26.46 11.12
C VAL A 602 -2.71 26.14 9.73
N LYS A 603 -2.13 27.16 9.09
CA LYS A 603 -1.40 27.07 7.82
C LYS A 603 -0.02 27.67 8.03
N GLU A 604 1.01 27.04 7.49
CA GLU A 604 2.41 27.41 7.75
C GLU A 604 2.69 28.87 7.37
N GLU A 605 2.12 29.33 6.26
CA GLU A 605 2.26 30.70 5.74
C GLU A 605 1.57 31.75 6.61
N LEU A 606 0.69 31.32 7.51
CA LEU A 606 -0.04 32.17 8.45
C LEU A 606 0.56 32.16 9.86
N ILE A 607 1.66 31.42 10.09
CA ILE A 607 2.41 31.45 11.35
C ILE A 607 3.41 32.61 11.31
N VAL A 608 3.11 33.68 12.04
CA VAL A 608 3.84 34.95 11.98
C VAL A 608 4.54 35.22 13.32
N ASP A 609 5.70 35.88 13.28
CA ASP A 609 6.39 36.29 14.49
C ASP A 609 5.76 37.55 15.09
N PHE A 610 5.65 37.58 16.42
CA PHE A 610 5.14 38.71 17.20
C PHE A 610 6.27 39.18 18.12
N PRO A 611 7.35 39.76 17.56
CA PRO A 611 8.55 40.08 18.31
C PRO A 611 8.25 41.06 19.46
N GLU A 612 8.93 40.83 20.58
CA GLU A 612 8.91 41.75 21.72
C GLU A 612 9.64 43.04 21.38
N GLN A 613 9.08 44.15 21.83
CA GLN A 613 9.59 45.50 21.64
C GLN A 613 9.73 46.19 23.00
N THR A 614 10.70 47.08 23.10
CA THR A 614 10.92 47.94 24.26
C THR A 614 11.14 49.38 23.80
N GLY A 615 10.75 50.36 24.61
CA GLY A 615 10.84 51.77 24.24
C GLY A 615 9.57 52.31 23.57
N PRO A 616 9.62 53.55 23.02
CA PRO A 616 8.44 54.24 22.53
C PRO A 616 7.80 53.51 21.36
N ALA A 617 6.47 53.45 21.35
CA ALA A 617 5.73 52.80 20.29
C ALA A 617 5.66 53.69 19.01
N PRO A 618 5.25 53.14 17.85
CA PRO A 618 5.28 53.86 16.57
C PRO A 618 4.47 55.17 16.54
N ASP A 619 3.41 55.26 17.34
CA ASP A 619 2.56 56.45 17.52
C ASP A 619 3.06 57.39 18.64
N GLY A 620 4.21 57.10 19.24
CA GLY A 620 4.78 57.82 20.38
C GLY A 620 4.13 57.48 21.73
N ARG A 621 3.24 56.49 21.79
CA ARG A 621 2.60 56.04 23.04
C ARG A 621 3.64 55.43 23.98
N ASP A 622 3.60 55.87 25.25
CA ASP A 622 4.29 55.18 26.34
C ASP A 622 3.39 54.06 26.87
N VAL A 623 3.83 52.82 26.66
CA VAL A 623 3.11 51.60 27.09
C VAL A 623 3.61 51.07 28.44
N GLY A 624 4.52 51.78 29.12
CA GLY A 624 4.97 51.48 30.48
C GLY A 624 5.72 50.15 30.66
N GLY A 625 6.07 49.47 29.57
CA GLY A 625 6.64 48.12 29.58
C GLY A 625 6.99 47.60 28.17
N SER A 626 7.15 46.28 28.03
CA SER A 626 7.32 45.66 26.71
C SER A 626 5.99 45.48 25.99
N TRP A 627 6.05 45.52 24.66
CA TRP A 627 4.90 45.36 23.77
C TRP A 627 5.27 44.44 22.60
N ARG A 628 4.28 44.04 21.80
CA ARG A 628 4.45 43.12 20.67
C ARG A 628 4.15 43.84 19.36
N ARG A 629 4.87 43.51 18.29
CA ARG A 629 4.61 44.05 16.95
C ARG A 629 4.25 42.91 16.01
N VAL A 630 3.28 43.12 15.12
CA VAL A 630 3.05 42.25 13.97
C VAL A 630 2.98 43.09 12.71
N ASP A 631 3.80 42.74 11.73
CA ASP A 631 3.82 43.34 10.40
C ASP A 631 3.39 42.27 9.40
N PHE A 632 2.36 42.54 8.58
CA PHE A 632 1.91 41.56 7.60
C PHE A 632 1.33 42.21 6.33
N THR A 633 1.59 41.61 5.18
CA THR A 633 1.01 42.01 3.90
C THR A 633 0.06 40.93 3.39
N PHE A 634 -1.22 41.27 3.31
CA PHE A 634 -2.24 40.43 2.68
C PHE A 634 -2.24 40.65 1.17
N ARG A 635 -2.33 39.56 0.40
CA ARG A 635 -2.52 39.55 -1.05
C ARG A 635 -3.91 39.01 -1.37
N ILE A 636 -4.74 39.83 -2.02
CA ILE A 636 -6.11 39.49 -2.39
C ILE A 636 -6.27 39.38 -3.91
N ALA A 637 -7.05 38.39 -4.37
CA ALA A 637 -7.29 38.16 -5.79
C ALA A 637 -8.47 39.01 -6.33
N PRO A 638 -8.43 39.42 -7.61
CA PRO A 638 -9.59 39.99 -8.30
C PRO A 638 -10.74 38.96 -8.40
N GLN A 639 -11.98 39.43 -8.49
CA GLN A 639 -13.19 38.58 -8.54
C GLN A 639 -13.19 37.59 -9.71
#